data_AF-A0A533T869-F1
#
_entry.id   AF-A0A533T869-F1
#
_cell.length_a   1.000
_cell.length_b   1.000
_cell.length_c   1.000
_cell.angle_alpha   90.00
_cell.angle_beta   90.00
_cell.angle_gamma   90.00
#
_symmetry.space_group_name_H-M   'P 1'
#
loop_
_entity.id
_entity.type
_entity.pdbx_description
1 polymer ?
#
loop_
_entity_poly.entity_id
_entity_poly.type
_entity_poly.pdbx_seq_one_letter_code
_entity_poly.pdbx_strand_id
1 'polypeptide(L)'
;MPVNSSVAARIRQTAIAGLASKEVNLTHLSMSLEIIPAGHVFNLFGSTVTARYASVLLFVDHNPGANWGHACTYRFFDPTTARFLHEETALFPPTLSGISSLELFHAPAIPSATAAQLAILPGARSIQNGPPPFNNNEQRYAILWTSQISNRRHVEDLEFLWRTLVHVCGFTAANIYVLCYNGTISATDVTGSIGSWAGNNTPYQMNVFGAATVANLQSVFNTLKGKLQANDLLFVHTNNHGSPTGLCVDSSSVLVPSQLGNMLSLLPVFDKLVVTMEQCFSGAFQGTVIQKSTAKNTVFASAVPSDKTSAGAAHFDPWALDLIEAINGATPSGGALPSKPTLSSNGLVSIKAACDWAKSTDTGVGDDPQYGDNPAGCGNLIFLSASAGWRYNDLTAASGGAPLAASDPRGYTWDVDKTEHALYQGTDNHIHELWFNGAWHHNDLTVAAGNAPLSASEPFGYTWDVDKTEHAIYRSADGHVHELWFNGAWHHNDLTVAAANAPVAASNPFGYTWSVDKTQHVIYRGTDNHIHELWFNGAWHHNDLSVAAANAPVAASNPCGYTWDVDKTQHVIYRGTDNHIHELWFNGAWHHNDLTVAAANAPVAASDPCGYTWDVDKTQHVIYRGTDNHIHELWFNGAWHHNDLTVAAGNAPIAAKDPGGYTWSVDKTQHVVYLGTDEHIHELWFNGAWHHNDLTVASGESTLAAGEPRGYTWDVDKTEHVIFRGKDGRIYELWL
;
A
#
# COMPACT_ATOMS: atom_id res chain seq x y z
N MET A 1 59.23 -4.43 5.31
CA MET A 1 60.35 -3.72 4.62
C MET A 1 59.83 -3.20 3.30
N PRO A 2 60.05 -1.91 2.96
CA PRO A 2 59.51 -1.35 1.72
C PRO A 2 60.16 -1.97 0.48
N VAL A 3 59.38 -2.10 -0.59
CA VAL A 3 59.86 -2.62 -1.87
C VAL A 3 60.74 -1.58 -2.58
N ASN A 4 61.89 -1.99 -3.13
CA ASN A 4 62.76 -1.10 -3.90
C ASN A 4 62.05 -0.62 -5.19
N SER A 5 62.08 0.68 -5.47
CA SER A 5 61.37 1.30 -6.61
C SER A 5 61.76 0.71 -7.97
N SER A 6 63.02 0.34 -8.17
CA SER A 6 63.49 -0.29 -9.42
C SER A 6 63.02 -1.74 -9.58
N VAL A 7 62.81 -2.46 -8.47
CA VAL A 7 62.25 -3.81 -8.46
C VAL A 7 60.76 -3.73 -8.73
N ALA A 8 60.05 -2.85 -8.03
CA ALA A 8 58.64 -2.53 -8.25
C ALA A 8 58.34 -2.20 -9.72
N ALA A 9 59.11 -1.30 -10.34
CA ALA A 9 58.92 -0.92 -11.74
C ALA A 9 59.06 -2.12 -12.70
N ARG A 10 60.04 -3.01 -12.47
CA ARG A 10 60.26 -4.22 -13.27
C ARG A 10 59.13 -5.23 -13.11
N ILE A 11 58.64 -5.44 -11.89
CA ILE A 11 57.49 -6.32 -11.63
C ILE A 11 56.25 -5.80 -12.36
N ARG A 12 55.93 -4.50 -12.22
CA ARG A 12 54.78 -3.88 -12.90
C ARG A 12 54.86 -4.02 -14.42
N GLN A 13 56.02 -3.72 -15.01
CA GLN A 13 56.23 -3.85 -16.45
C GLN A 13 56.07 -5.30 -16.93
N THR A 14 56.63 -6.27 -16.19
CA THR A 14 56.52 -7.69 -16.52
C THR A 14 55.09 -8.20 -16.40
N ALA A 15 54.37 -7.74 -15.37
CA ALA A 15 52.97 -8.11 -15.14
C ALA A 15 52.05 -7.63 -16.26
N ILE A 16 52.19 -6.36 -16.68
CA ILE A 16 51.39 -5.79 -17.78
C ILE A 16 51.74 -6.47 -19.11
N ALA A 17 53.03 -6.69 -19.39
CA ALA A 17 53.47 -7.36 -20.62
C ALA A 17 53.03 -8.85 -20.68
N GLY A 18 52.75 -9.46 -19.54
CA GLY A 18 52.30 -10.86 -19.43
C GLY A 18 50.79 -11.06 -19.59
N LEU A 19 49.99 -9.99 -19.67
CA LEU A 19 48.55 -10.10 -19.94
C LEU A 19 48.31 -10.39 -21.43
N ALA A 20 47.45 -11.37 -21.74
CA ALA A 20 46.98 -11.54 -23.11
C ALA A 20 46.18 -10.29 -23.54
N SER A 21 46.16 -9.96 -24.84
CA SER A 21 45.49 -8.75 -25.35
C SER A 21 44.01 -8.65 -24.94
N LYS A 22 43.34 -9.78 -24.73
CA LYS A 22 41.94 -9.88 -24.25
C LYS A 22 41.78 -9.68 -22.73
N GLU A 23 42.84 -9.90 -21.95
CA GLU A 23 42.84 -9.83 -20.47
C GLU A 23 43.21 -8.44 -19.95
N VAL A 24 43.93 -7.64 -20.76
CA VAL A 24 44.34 -6.26 -20.43
C VAL A 24 43.15 -5.40 -19.98
N ASN A 25 41.98 -5.60 -20.59
CA ASN A 25 40.76 -4.84 -20.29
C ASN A 25 39.82 -5.52 -19.28
N LEU A 26 40.24 -6.63 -18.65
CA LEU A 26 39.41 -7.42 -17.73
C LEU A 26 40.10 -7.73 -16.40
N THR A 27 41.29 -7.16 -16.14
CA THR A 27 42.13 -7.56 -14.99
C THR A 27 42.57 -6.35 -14.17
N HIS A 28 42.44 -6.40 -12.84
CA HIS A 28 43.11 -5.48 -11.92
C HIS A 28 44.43 -6.07 -11.42
N LEU A 29 45.51 -5.29 -11.50
CA LEU A 29 46.80 -5.65 -10.92
C LEU A 29 47.16 -4.69 -9.80
N SER A 30 47.37 -5.27 -8.61
CA SER A 30 47.81 -4.55 -7.42
C SER A 30 49.05 -5.19 -6.84
N MET A 31 49.92 -4.40 -6.23
CA MET A 31 51.19 -4.88 -5.70
C MET A 31 51.38 -4.49 -4.24
N SER A 32 51.98 -5.35 -3.43
CA SER A 32 52.30 -5.02 -2.05
C SER A 32 53.36 -3.93 -1.98
N LEU A 33 53.14 -2.94 -1.11
CA LEU A 33 54.15 -1.89 -0.84
C LEU A 33 55.30 -2.40 0.04
N GLU A 34 55.08 -3.52 0.72
CA GLU A 34 56.04 -4.18 1.58
C GLU A 34 56.38 -5.60 1.10
N ILE A 35 57.60 -6.02 1.43
CA ILE A 35 58.07 -7.40 1.25
C ILE A 35 57.34 -8.30 2.25
N ILE A 36 56.66 -9.32 1.72
CA ILE A 36 56.01 -10.37 2.48
C ILE A 36 57.08 -11.34 2.99
N PRO A 37 57.15 -11.63 4.31
CA PRO A 37 58.13 -12.57 4.86
C PRO A 37 57.98 -14.00 4.34
N ALA A 38 59.09 -14.73 4.26
CA ALA A 38 59.06 -16.16 3.98
C ALA A 38 58.26 -16.91 5.05
N GLY A 39 57.41 -17.83 4.63
CA GLY A 39 56.52 -18.59 5.50
C GLY A 39 55.28 -17.82 5.97
N HIS A 40 55.05 -16.59 5.51
CA HIS A 40 53.82 -15.87 5.83
C HIS A 40 52.60 -16.60 5.23
N VAL A 41 51.57 -16.80 6.04
CA VAL A 41 50.33 -17.50 5.66
C VAL A 41 49.19 -16.48 5.59
N PHE A 42 48.60 -16.36 4.41
CA PHE A 42 47.37 -15.63 4.17
C PHE A 42 46.20 -16.57 4.49
N ASN A 43 45.56 -16.35 5.63
CA ASN A 43 44.36 -17.09 6.02
C ASN A 43 43.15 -16.44 5.36
N LEU A 44 42.47 -17.19 4.49
CA LEU A 44 41.28 -16.78 3.74
C LEU A 44 40.15 -17.80 4.03
N PHE A 45 38.94 -17.52 3.56
CA PHE A 45 37.79 -18.41 3.79
C PHE A 45 38.05 -19.82 3.25
N GLY A 46 38.20 -20.79 4.15
CA GLY A 46 38.39 -22.20 3.82
C GLY A 46 39.67 -22.51 3.02
N SER A 47 40.61 -21.58 2.89
CA SER A 47 41.83 -21.73 2.10
C SER A 47 42.99 -20.93 2.69
N THR A 48 44.20 -21.38 2.41
CA THR A 48 45.43 -20.68 2.83
C THR A 48 46.37 -20.51 1.65
N VAL A 49 46.89 -19.31 1.46
CA VAL A 49 47.99 -19.05 0.53
C VAL A 49 49.25 -18.85 1.37
N THR A 50 50.41 -19.39 0.96
CA THR A 50 51.66 -19.26 1.71
C THR A 50 52.74 -18.60 0.84
N ALA A 51 53.34 -17.52 1.34
CA ALA A 51 54.55 -16.96 0.74
C ALA A 51 55.74 -17.88 1.03
N ARG A 52 56.07 -18.79 0.11
CA ARG A 52 57.14 -19.80 0.30
C ARG A 52 58.53 -19.18 0.52
N TYR A 53 58.72 -17.95 0.04
CA TYR A 53 59.96 -17.17 0.13
C TYR A 53 59.64 -15.73 0.55
N ALA A 54 60.65 -14.97 0.97
CA ALA A 54 60.49 -13.53 1.11
C ALA A 54 60.20 -12.95 -0.29
N SER A 55 59.11 -12.21 -0.45
CA SER A 55 58.57 -11.89 -1.78
C SER A 55 57.83 -10.57 -1.84
N VAL A 56 57.82 -9.94 -3.01
CA VAL A 56 56.83 -8.92 -3.36
C VAL A 56 55.59 -9.64 -3.88
N LEU A 57 54.42 -9.34 -3.33
CA LEU A 57 53.15 -9.91 -3.77
C LEU A 57 52.56 -9.05 -4.88
N LEU A 58 52.27 -9.66 -6.01
CA LEU A 58 51.39 -9.14 -7.05
C LEU A 58 50.06 -9.87 -6.95
N PHE A 59 49.00 -9.13 -6.67
CA PHE A 59 47.64 -9.60 -6.68
C PHE A 59 47.00 -9.36 -8.05
N VAL A 60 46.40 -10.41 -8.60
CA VAL A 60 45.69 -10.41 -9.88
C VAL A 60 44.23 -10.71 -9.62
N ASP A 61 43.38 -9.72 -9.89
CA ASP A 61 41.93 -9.86 -9.84
C ASP A 61 41.40 -10.04 -11.27
N HIS A 62 40.82 -11.22 -11.52
CA HIS A 62 40.32 -11.64 -12.83
C HIS A 62 38.87 -11.23 -13.09
N ASN A 63 38.16 -10.68 -12.08
CA ASN A 63 36.81 -10.17 -12.25
C ASN A 63 36.58 -8.85 -11.50
N PRO A 64 37.28 -7.77 -11.90
CA PRO A 64 37.19 -6.50 -11.20
C PRO A 64 35.76 -5.97 -11.09
N GLY A 65 35.38 -5.59 -9.87
CA GLY A 65 34.07 -5.01 -9.58
C GLY A 65 33.06 -6.01 -9.02
N ALA A 66 33.24 -7.31 -9.27
CA ALA A 66 32.36 -8.37 -8.77
C ALA A 66 32.41 -8.54 -7.23
N ASN A 67 31.49 -9.33 -6.71
CA ASN A 67 31.49 -9.75 -5.31
C ASN A 67 32.58 -10.80 -5.06
N TRP A 68 33.39 -10.64 -4.00
CA TRP A 68 34.44 -11.62 -3.67
C TRP A 68 33.88 -13.03 -3.43
N GLY A 69 34.74 -14.03 -3.67
CA GLY A 69 34.35 -15.42 -3.88
C GLY A 69 34.66 -15.93 -5.30
N HIS A 70 35.16 -15.07 -6.18
CA HIS A 70 35.58 -15.40 -7.54
C HIS A 70 37.09 -15.61 -7.67
N ALA A 71 37.51 -16.27 -8.75
CA ALA A 71 38.92 -16.57 -9.00
C ALA A 71 39.81 -15.31 -8.99
N CYS A 72 40.93 -15.40 -8.27
CA CYS A 72 42.02 -14.44 -8.25
C CYS A 72 43.37 -15.17 -8.12
N THR A 73 44.49 -14.46 -8.29
CA THR A 73 45.82 -15.07 -8.24
C THR A 73 46.82 -14.24 -7.46
N TYR A 74 47.66 -14.92 -6.69
CA TYR A 74 48.74 -14.35 -5.90
C TYR A 74 50.04 -14.74 -6.60
N ARG A 75 50.72 -13.77 -7.21
CA ARG A 75 52.00 -13.99 -7.88
C ARG A 75 53.12 -13.42 -7.02
N PHE A 76 54.10 -14.25 -6.68
CA PHE A 76 55.20 -13.88 -5.80
C PHE A 76 56.47 -13.63 -6.62
N PHE A 77 57.13 -12.50 -6.34
CA PHE A 77 58.35 -12.08 -7.03
C PHE A 77 59.50 -11.90 -6.04
N ASP A 78 60.71 -12.22 -6.48
CA ASP A 78 61.93 -12.02 -5.72
C ASP A 78 62.14 -10.52 -5.43
N PRO A 79 62.31 -10.12 -4.16
CA PRO A 79 62.33 -8.71 -3.77
C PRO A 79 63.62 -7.96 -4.17
N THR A 80 64.61 -8.67 -4.73
CA THR A 80 65.89 -8.09 -5.17
C THR A 80 66.02 -8.10 -6.69
N THR A 81 65.61 -9.19 -7.34
CA THR A 81 65.82 -9.42 -8.78
C THR A 81 64.57 -9.20 -9.62
N ALA A 82 63.40 -9.01 -9.01
CA ALA A 82 62.09 -8.97 -9.68
C ALA A 82 61.75 -10.26 -10.46
N ARG A 83 62.43 -11.37 -10.19
CA ARG A 83 62.16 -12.67 -10.85
C ARG A 83 60.86 -13.26 -10.30
N PHE A 84 59.99 -13.74 -11.17
CA PHE A 84 58.82 -14.54 -10.77
C PHE A 84 59.28 -15.79 -10.00
N LEU A 85 58.65 -16.08 -8.87
CA LEU A 85 58.98 -17.21 -8.01
C LEU A 85 57.95 -18.33 -8.14
N HIS A 86 56.68 -18.01 -7.89
CA HIS A 86 55.55 -18.93 -7.97
C HIS A 86 54.24 -18.14 -7.96
N GLU A 87 53.15 -18.82 -8.28
CA GLU A 87 51.80 -18.30 -8.12
C GLU A 87 50.91 -19.29 -7.39
N GLU A 88 49.86 -18.76 -6.76
CA GLU A 88 48.83 -19.51 -6.05
C GLU A 88 47.46 -18.98 -6.47
N THR A 89 46.51 -19.89 -6.69
CA THR A 89 45.11 -19.52 -6.98
C THR A 89 44.37 -19.28 -5.67
N ALA A 90 43.43 -18.33 -5.69
CA ALA A 90 42.62 -17.97 -4.54
C ALA A 90 41.24 -17.48 -4.98
N LEU A 91 40.36 -17.22 -4.02
CA LEU A 91 39.03 -16.64 -4.25
C LEU A 91 38.82 -15.24 -3.64
N PHE A 92 39.81 -14.77 -2.88
CA PHE A 92 39.71 -13.59 -2.03
C PHE A 92 41.00 -12.77 -2.03
N PRO A 93 40.93 -11.45 -1.85
CA PRO A 93 42.09 -10.59 -1.88
C PRO A 93 42.91 -10.69 -0.59
N PRO A 94 44.23 -10.42 -0.63
CA PRO A 94 45.11 -10.52 0.54
C PRO A 94 44.80 -9.49 1.62
N THR A 95 44.05 -8.44 1.28
CA THR A 95 43.60 -7.42 2.24
C THR A 95 42.70 -8.01 3.32
N LEU A 96 41.95 -9.08 3.01
CA LEU A 96 41.14 -9.79 4.01
C LEU A 96 41.99 -10.59 5.00
N SER A 97 43.22 -10.96 4.65
CA SER A 97 44.14 -11.64 5.58
C SER A 97 45.02 -10.69 6.39
N GLY A 98 44.69 -9.39 6.44
CA GLY A 98 45.38 -8.40 7.27
C GLY A 98 46.58 -7.70 6.63
N ILE A 99 46.79 -7.83 5.32
CA ILE A 99 47.80 -7.02 4.60
C ILE A 99 47.24 -5.62 4.34
N SER A 100 47.90 -4.61 4.88
CA SER A 100 47.39 -3.23 4.91
C SER A 100 47.74 -2.36 3.70
N SER A 101 48.53 -2.84 2.74
CA SER A 101 48.95 -2.01 1.60
C SER A 101 49.15 -2.78 0.28
N LEU A 102 48.09 -2.80 -0.52
CA LEU A 102 48.16 -3.09 -1.95
C LEU A 102 47.99 -1.79 -2.75
N GLU A 103 48.93 -1.50 -3.64
CA GLU A 103 48.86 -0.38 -4.59
C GLU A 103 48.35 -0.88 -5.93
N LEU A 104 47.19 -0.39 -6.37
CA LEU A 104 46.66 -0.61 -7.72
C LEU A 104 47.53 0.14 -8.73
N PHE A 105 48.01 -0.55 -9.77
CA PHE A 105 48.84 0.07 -10.82
C PHE A 105 48.39 -0.26 -12.24
N HIS A 106 47.47 -1.20 -12.41
CA HIS A 106 46.79 -1.47 -13.67
C HIS A 106 45.33 -1.76 -13.39
N ALA A 107 44.45 -1.01 -14.05
CA ALA A 107 43.03 -1.26 -14.10
C ALA A 107 42.58 -1.05 -15.55
N PRO A 108 41.57 -1.81 -16.04
CA PRO A 108 40.99 -1.55 -17.34
C PRO A 108 40.41 -0.13 -17.38
N ALA A 109 40.51 0.51 -18.54
CA ALA A 109 39.84 1.78 -18.80
C ALA A 109 38.33 1.55 -18.95
N ILE A 110 37.67 1.06 -17.90
CA ILE A 110 36.22 1.12 -17.79
C ILE A 110 35.93 2.59 -17.44
N PRO A 111 35.05 3.29 -18.16
CA PRO A 111 34.58 4.58 -17.69
C PRO A 111 34.10 4.37 -16.25
N SER A 112 34.67 5.09 -15.29
CA SER A 112 33.97 5.26 -14.01
C SER A 112 32.56 5.65 -14.39
N ALA A 113 31.54 4.91 -13.96
CA ALA A 113 30.17 5.40 -14.04
C ALA A 113 30.20 6.76 -13.34
N THR A 114 30.25 7.84 -14.12
CA THR A 114 30.20 9.18 -13.56
C THR A 114 28.81 9.31 -12.96
N ALA A 115 28.68 10.10 -11.90
CA ALA A 115 27.40 10.50 -11.33
C ALA A 115 26.37 11.01 -12.38
N ALA A 116 26.79 11.25 -13.62
CA ALA A 116 25.97 11.59 -14.77
C ALA A 116 25.05 10.44 -15.30
N GLN A 117 25.28 9.17 -14.95
CA GLN A 117 24.37 8.07 -15.33
C GLN A 117 23.15 7.94 -14.39
N LEU A 118 23.26 8.43 -13.15
CA LEU A 118 22.13 8.65 -12.25
C LEU A 118 21.58 10.05 -12.53
N ALA A 119 20.95 10.26 -13.68
CA ALA A 119 20.40 11.57 -14.02
C ALA A 119 19.39 11.99 -12.93
N ILE A 120 19.73 13.06 -12.20
CA ILE A 120 18.79 13.80 -11.38
C ILE A 120 17.88 14.54 -12.36
N LEU A 121 16.70 13.99 -12.63
CA LEU A 121 15.67 14.74 -13.33
C LEU A 121 15.13 15.82 -12.39
N PRO A 122 15.01 17.08 -12.84
CA PRO A 122 14.39 18.14 -12.05
C PRO A 122 12.89 17.87 -11.97
N GLY A 123 12.51 17.08 -10.96
CA GLY A 123 11.15 16.62 -10.72
C GLY A 123 11.07 15.50 -9.68
N ALA A 124 12.09 15.32 -8.84
CA ALA A 124 12.13 14.27 -7.82
C ALA A 124 10.86 14.33 -6.97
N ARG A 125 10.08 13.23 -6.95
CA ARG A 125 8.98 13.08 -6.00
C ARG A 125 9.55 13.24 -4.59
N SER A 126 9.04 14.25 -3.88
CA SER A 126 9.18 14.34 -2.44
C SER A 126 8.34 13.21 -1.83
N ILE A 127 8.94 12.05 -1.56
CA ILE A 127 8.29 10.97 -0.81
C ILE A 127 8.37 11.34 0.67
N GLN A 128 7.55 12.29 1.11
CA GLN A 128 7.50 12.72 2.52
C GLN A 128 6.32 12.14 3.29
N ASN A 129 5.36 11.51 2.62
CA ASN A 129 4.28 10.76 3.26
C ASN A 129 4.28 9.36 2.66
N GLY A 130 4.76 8.36 3.40
CA GLY A 130 4.58 6.95 3.04
C GLY A 130 3.09 6.58 3.11
N PRO A 131 2.66 5.52 2.40
CA PRO A 131 1.28 5.03 2.49
C PRO A 131 0.92 4.69 3.95
N PRO A 132 -0.36 4.76 4.35
CA PRO A 132 -0.78 4.36 5.68
C PRO A 132 -0.33 2.93 5.98
N PRO A 133 0.01 2.61 7.25
CA PRO A 133 0.38 1.26 7.62
C PRO A 133 -0.75 0.28 7.27
N PHE A 134 -0.38 -0.96 6.92
CA PHE A 134 -1.34 -2.05 6.72
C PHE A 134 -2.28 -2.17 7.92
N ASN A 135 -3.51 -2.64 7.68
CA ASN A 135 -4.54 -2.81 8.70
C ASN A 135 -4.02 -3.52 9.97
N ASN A 136 -4.76 -3.38 11.07
CA ASN A 136 -4.36 -3.90 12.39
C ASN A 136 -4.14 -5.44 12.45
N ASN A 137 -4.39 -6.19 11.36
CA ASN A 137 -4.30 -7.65 11.31
C ASN A 137 -3.06 -8.21 10.59
N GLU A 138 -2.25 -7.41 9.90
CA GLU A 138 -0.98 -7.84 9.26
C GLU A 138 0.17 -6.89 9.64
N GLN A 139 1.18 -7.40 10.37
CA GLN A 139 2.44 -6.69 10.58
C GLN A 139 3.48 -7.11 9.55
N ARG A 140 4.30 -6.14 9.12
CA ARG A 140 5.41 -6.37 8.19
C ARG A 140 6.75 -6.10 8.85
N TYR A 141 7.62 -7.11 8.80
CA TYR A 141 8.96 -7.07 9.36
C TYR A 141 10.00 -7.27 8.27
N ALA A 142 11.17 -6.65 8.44
CA ALA A 142 12.30 -6.90 7.54
C ALA A 142 13.61 -7.11 8.28
N ILE A 143 14.47 -7.96 7.74
CA ILE A 143 15.88 -8.11 8.11
C ILE A 143 16.70 -7.72 6.89
N LEU A 144 17.49 -6.65 7.01
CA LEU A 144 18.41 -6.20 5.97
C LEU A 144 19.83 -6.41 6.48
N TRP A 145 20.64 -7.24 5.82
CA TRP A 145 21.94 -7.64 6.36
C TRP A 145 23.06 -7.47 5.33
N THR A 146 24.13 -6.77 5.74
CA THR A 146 25.38 -6.63 5.00
C THR A 146 26.58 -6.80 5.92
N SER A 147 27.49 -7.72 5.60
CA SER A 147 28.56 -8.23 6.47
C SER A 147 29.55 -7.21 7.08
N GLN A 148 30.49 -7.68 7.90
CA GLN A 148 31.62 -6.88 8.42
C GLN A 148 32.74 -6.59 7.42
N ILE A 149 32.65 -7.09 6.18
CA ILE A 149 33.57 -6.82 5.09
C ILE A 149 32.88 -6.17 3.89
N SER A 150 31.81 -5.42 4.15
CA SER A 150 31.02 -4.80 3.10
C SER A 150 31.72 -3.63 2.41
N ASN A 151 31.62 -3.61 1.09
CA ASN A 151 31.93 -2.45 0.26
C ASN A 151 30.76 -1.46 0.25
N ARG A 152 31.02 -0.23 -0.21
CA ARG A 152 30.04 0.87 -0.31
C ARG A 152 28.74 0.45 -1.00
N ARG A 153 28.86 -0.30 -2.11
CA ARG A 153 27.69 -0.75 -2.87
C ARG A 153 26.67 -1.51 -2.00
N HIS A 154 27.12 -2.42 -1.14
CA HIS A 154 26.22 -3.25 -0.35
C HIS A 154 25.44 -2.38 0.66
N VAL A 155 26.08 -1.32 1.18
CA VAL A 155 25.44 -0.33 2.07
C VAL A 155 24.42 0.51 1.30
N GLU A 156 24.70 0.84 0.04
CA GLU A 156 23.80 1.59 -0.85
C GLU A 156 22.60 0.75 -1.32
N ASP A 157 22.79 -0.55 -1.58
CA ASP A 157 21.72 -1.53 -1.83
C ASP A 157 20.76 -1.60 -0.63
N LEU A 158 21.29 -1.72 0.60
CA LEU A 158 20.47 -1.74 1.81
C LEU A 158 19.71 -0.42 2.02
N GLU A 159 20.34 0.73 1.77
CA GLU A 159 19.69 2.03 1.90
C GLU A 159 18.56 2.21 0.87
N PHE A 160 18.77 1.79 -0.38
CA PHE A 160 17.73 1.86 -1.41
C PHE A 160 16.54 0.97 -1.03
N LEU A 161 16.81 -0.28 -0.63
CA LEU A 161 15.78 -1.21 -0.21
C LEU A 161 15.05 -0.74 1.05
N TRP A 162 15.76 -0.20 2.04
CA TRP A 162 15.13 0.38 3.24
C TRP A 162 14.15 1.51 2.86
N ARG A 163 14.56 2.41 1.96
CA ARG A 163 13.70 3.49 1.47
C ARG A 163 12.49 2.96 0.74
N THR A 164 12.67 1.97 -0.13
CA THR A 164 11.55 1.32 -0.83
C THR A 164 10.59 0.69 0.16
N LEU A 165 11.09 -0.06 1.14
CA LEU A 165 10.26 -0.71 2.15
C LEU A 165 9.44 0.30 2.98
N VAL A 166 10.04 1.41 3.41
CA VAL A 166 9.36 2.42 4.23
C VAL A 166 8.45 3.33 3.40
N HIS A 167 8.98 3.89 2.33
CA HIS A 167 8.36 5.01 1.61
C HIS A 167 7.42 4.58 0.49
N VAL A 168 7.62 3.39 -0.06
CA VAL A 168 6.78 2.83 -1.13
C VAL A 168 5.93 1.69 -0.61
N CYS A 169 6.52 0.81 0.20
CA CYS A 169 5.87 -0.41 0.61
C CYS A 169 5.07 -0.30 1.91
N GLY A 170 5.20 0.78 2.68
CA GLY A 170 4.44 1.00 3.92
C GLY A 170 4.93 0.21 5.14
N PHE A 171 6.17 -0.29 5.13
CA PHE A 171 6.76 -0.93 6.32
C PHE A 171 7.00 0.12 7.40
N THR A 172 6.62 -0.20 8.64
CA THR A 172 7.03 0.62 9.78
C THR A 172 8.54 0.52 9.98
N ALA A 173 9.24 1.66 9.97
CA ALA A 173 10.70 1.70 10.14
C ALA A 173 11.21 0.96 11.40
N ALA A 174 10.42 0.95 12.49
CA ALA A 174 10.74 0.24 13.73
C ALA A 174 10.69 -1.31 13.60
N ASN A 175 10.08 -1.84 12.54
CA ASN A 175 9.99 -3.26 12.24
C ASN A 175 11.08 -3.73 11.25
N ILE A 176 11.98 -2.83 10.82
CA ILE A 176 13.10 -3.14 9.94
C ILE A 176 14.39 -3.21 10.75
N TYR A 177 15.02 -4.38 10.77
CA TYR A 177 16.25 -4.67 11.50
C TYR A 177 17.43 -4.66 10.52
N VAL A 178 18.14 -3.52 10.45
CA VAL A 178 19.32 -3.38 9.58
C VAL A 178 20.58 -3.78 10.33
N LEU A 179 21.24 -4.86 9.90
CA LEU A 179 22.51 -5.32 10.43
C LEU A 179 23.61 -4.98 9.42
N CYS A 180 24.44 -3.98 9.74
CA CYS A 180 25.36 -3.38 8.79
C CYS A 180 26.76 -3.26 9.38
N TYR A 181 27.76 -3.81 8.69
CA TYR A 181 29.18 -3.64 9.00
C TYR A 181 29.49 -3.88 10.50
N ASN A 182 30.17 -2.94 11.16
CA ASN A 182 30.47 -2.96 12.59
C ASN A 182 29.38 -2.28 13.45
N GLY A 183 28.18 -2.09 12.91
CA GLY A 183 27.07 -1.38 13.54
C GLY A 183 26.92 0.06 13.04
N THR A 184 27.56 0.41 11.92
CA THR A 184 27.49 1.73 11.28
C THR A 184 27.29 1.58 9.77
N ILE A 185 26.95 2.69 9.09
CA ILE A 185 26.85 2.77 7.62
C ILE A 185 28.24 2.88 6.93
N SER A 186 29.27 2.24 7.48
CA SER A 186 30.64 2.28 6.95
C SER A 186 30.92 1.09 6.02
N ALA A 187 32.00 1.18 5.25
CA ALA A 187 32.42 0.16 4.30
C ALA A 187 33.95 0.01 4.27
N THR A 188 34.44 -1.15 3.81
CA THR A 188 35.88 -1.48 3.77
C THR A 188 36.65 -0.76 2.67
N ASP A 189 35.98 -0.32 1.61
CA ASP A 189 36.54 0.37 0.46
C ASP A 189 36.43 1.90 0.54
N VAL A 190 35.97 2.43 1.68
CA VAL A 190 35.83 3.87 1.92
C VAL A 190 36.73 4.32 3.08
N THR A 191 37.53 5.36 2.85
CA THR A 191 38.28 6.03 3.90
C THR A 191 37.46 7.16 4.51
N GLY A 192 37.12 7.06 5.80
CA GLY A 192 36.33 8.07 6.50
C GLY A 192 34.82 7.84 6.37
N SER A 193 34.05 8.91 6.11
CA SER A 193 32.59 8.84 5.97
C SER A 193 32.19 8.46 4.54
N ILE A 194 31.17 7.61 4.40
CA ILE A 194 30.59 7.20 3.11
C ILE A 194 29.95 8.38 2.35
N GLY A 195 29.66 9.49 3.03
CA GLY A 195 29.09 10.70 2.45
C GLY A 195 27.56 10.61 2.28
N SER A 196 27.03 11.33 1.29
CA SER A 196 25.62 11.25 0.91
C SER A 196 25.33 9.96 0.13
N TRP A 197 24.08 9.50 0.22
CA TRP A 197 23.60 8.35 -0.54
C TRP A 197 23.63 8.64 -2.05
N ALA A 198 24.17 7.70 -2.83
CA ALA A 198 24.40 7.91 -4.26
C ALA A 198 23.13 8.13 -5.09
N GLY A 199 21.97 7.61 -4.66
CA GLY A 199 20.74 7.68 -5.45
C GLY A 199 20.29 9.11 -5.77
N ASN A 200 20.15 9.95 -4.75
CA ASN A 200 19.68 11.33 -4.91
C ASN A 200 20.47 12.38 -4.10
N ASN A 201 21.67 12.02 -3.64
CA ASN A 201 22.57 12.88 -2.87
C ASN A 201 21.99 13.40 -1.53
N THR A 202 21.03 12.68 -0.94
CA THR A 202 20.52 12.95 0.41
C THR A 202 21.27 12.15 1.49
N PRO A 203 21.18 12.52 2.78
CA PRO A 203 21.71 11.69 3.86
C PRO A 203 21.08 10.29 3.88
N TYR A 204 21.85 9.29 4.31
CA TYR A 204 21.34 7.95 4.61
C TYR A 204 20.24 8.02 5.67
N GLN A 205 19.19 7.22 5.50
CA GLN A 205 18.00 7.20 6.35
C GLN A 205 17.84 5.88 7.10
N MET A 206 18.45 4.79 6.63
CA MET A 206 18.31 3.49 7.26
C MET A 206 18.81 3.50 8.71
N ASN A 207 17.99 2.96 9.61
CA ASN A 207 18.34 2.83 11.01
C ASN A 207 19.14 1.54 11.24
N VAL A 208 20.46 1.67 11.43
CA VAL A 208 21.33 0.52 11.74
C VAL A 208 21.02 -0.01 13.14
N PHE A 209 20.46 -1.21 13.20
CA PHE A 209 20.10 -1.92 14.43
C PHE A 209 21.33 -2.49 15.14
N GLY A 210 22.34 -2.96 14.41
CA GLY A 210 23.56 -3.49 15.01
C GLY A 210 24.59 -3.99 14.00
N ALA A 211 25.72 -4.48 14.53
CA ALA A 211 26.79 -5.05 13.71
C ALA A 211 26.35 -6.34 13.00
N ALA A 212 26.85 -6.56 11.80
CA ALA A 212 26.50 -7.69 10.95
C ALA A 212 27.22 -8.98 11.33
N THR A 213 26.93 -9.49 12.53
CA THR A 213 27.45 -10.76 13.03
C THR A 213 26.38 -11.85 13.00
N VAL A 214 26.77 -13.12 12.95
CA VAL A 214 25.83 -14.25 13.08
C VAL A 214 25.08 -14.20 14.41
N ALA A 215 25.74 -13.75 15.49
CA ALA A 215 25.13 -13.61 16.81
C ALA A 215 24.00 -12.56 16.82
N ASN A 216 24.22 -11.40 16.20
CA ASN A 216 23.19 -10.37 16.09
C ASN A 216 22.06 -10.80 15.16
N LEU A 217 22.37 -11.49 14.05
CA LEU A 217 21.34 -12.07 13.18
C LEU A 217 20.45 -13.06 13.96
N GLN A 218 21.05 -13.98 14.71
CA GLN A 218 20.32 -14.91 15.58
C GLN A 218 19.46 -14.17 16.63
N SER A 219 19.97 -13.07 17.19
CA SER A 219 19.22 -12.24 18.15
C SER A 219 17.98 -11.58 17.52
N VAL A 220 18.09 -11.11 16.27
CA VAL A 220 16.94 -10.57 15.51
C VAL A 220 15.90 -11.66 15.26
N PHE A 221 16.31 -12.86 14.82
CA PHE A 221 15.39 -13.99 14.67
C PHE A 221 14.71 -14.37 16.00
N ASN A 222 15.45 -14.36 17.12
CA ASN A 222 14.88 -14.60 18.45
C ASN A 222 13.87 -13.52 18.85
N THR A 223 14.10 -12.27 18.46
CA THR A 223 13.17 -11.16 18.69
C THR A 223 11.90 -11.35 17.87
N LEU A 224 12.03 -11.64 16.57
CA LEU A 224 10.91 -11.87 15.66
C LEU A 224 10.08 -13.10 16.05
N LYS A 225 10.70 -14.14 16.60
CA LYS A 225 10.00 -15.29 17.16
C LYS A 225 8.93 -14.90 18.19
N GLY A 226 9.16 -13.83 18.97
CA GLY A 226 8.21 -13.32 19.95
C GLY A 226 7.22 -12.28 19.40
N LYS A 227 7.34 -11.88 18.13
CA LYS A 227 6.52 -10.83 17.51
C LYS A 227 5.62 -11.35 16.39
N LEU A 228 6.15 -12.19 15.50
CA LEU A 228 5.43 -12.69 14.32
C LEU A 228 4.13 -13.40 14.70
N GLN A 229 3.05 -12.99 14.04
CA GLN A 229 1.70 -13.54 14.09
C GLN A 229 1.35 -14.26 12.79
N ALA A 230 0.21 -14.96 12.80
CA ALA A 230 -0.20 -15.88 11.73
C ALA A 230 -0.42 -15.23 10.35
N ASN A 231 -0.65 -13.92 10.30
CA ASN A 231 -0.94 -13.16 9.08
C ASN A 231 0.26 -12.31 8.60
N ASP A 232 1.36 -12.31 9.35
CA ASP A 232 2.46 -11.38 9.13
C ASP A 232 3.32 -11.75 7.92
N LEU A 233 4.03 -10.74 7.42
CA LEU A 233 5.07 -10.88 6.40
C LEU A 233 6.45 -10.61 7.00
N LEU A 234 7.40 -11.50 6.70
CA LEU A 234 8.83 -11.29 6.95
C LEU A 234 9.59 -11.22 5.61
N PHE A 235 10.27 -10.10 5.40
CA PHE A 235 11.19 -9.90 4.28
C PHE A 235 12.65 -9.99 4.76
N VAL A 236 13.46 -10.84 4.17
CA VAL A 236 14.88 -11.00 4.51
C VAL A 236 15.71 -10.73 3.27
N HIS A 237 16.49 -9.66 3.29
CA HIS A 237 17.49 -9.42 2.26
C HIS A 237 18.88 -9.51 2.88
N THR A 238 19.73 -10.30 2.24
CA THR A 238 21.14 -10.37 2.61
C THR A 238 21.99 -10.09 1.39
N ASN A 239 22.99 -9.25 1.58
CA ASN A 239 24.00 -9.00 0.56
C ASN A 239 25.41 -9.10 1.13
N ASN A 240 26.41 -8.97 0.25
CA ASN A 240 27.87 -8.94 0.46
C ASN A 240 28.62 -9.92 -0.49
N HIS A 241 29.89 -10.18 -0.19
CA HIS A 241 30.71 -11.26 -0.72
C HIS A 241 30.24 -12.65 -0.29
N GLY A 242 30.51 -13.64 -1.13
CA GLY A 242 30.12 -15.03 -0.91
C GLY A 242 31.30 -15.99 -1.04
N SER A 243 31.08 -17.22 -0.62
CA SER A 243 32.04 -18.31 -0.74
C SER A 243 31.32 -19.60 -1.12
N PRO A 244 32.02 -20.63 -1.62
CA PRO A 244 31.41 -21.92 -1.92
C PRO A 244 30.70 -22.58 -0.72
N THR A 245 30.98 -22.14 0.51
CA THR A 245 30.40 -22.72 1.73
C THR A 245 29.32 -21.83 2.37
N GLY A 246 29.14 -20.59 1.91
CA GLY A 246 28.14 -19.68 2.47
C GLY A 246 28.44 -18.20 2.26
N LEU A 247 27.63 -17.37 2.91
CA LEU A 247 27.69 -15.90 2.86
C LEU A 247 28.78 -15.38 3.81
N CYS A 248 29.73 -14.57 3.32
CA CYS A 248 30.84 -14.09 4.15
C CYS A 248 30.34 -13.12 5.23
N VAL A 249 30.78 -13.32 6.47
CA VAL A 249 30.37 -12.53 7.65
C VAL A 249 31.46 -11.55 8.07
N ASP A 250 32.68 -12.04 8.23
CA ASP A 250 33.88 -11.26 8.53
C ASP A 250 35.02 -11.76 7.64
N SER A 251 36.29 -11.46 7.92
CA SER A 251 37.42 -11.92 7.09
C SER A 251 37.75 -13.42 7.18
N SER A 252 37.07 -14.16 8.04
CA SER A 252 37.40 -15.54 8.40
C SER A 252 36.19 -16.49 8.52
N SER A 253 34.98 -15.94 8.65
CA SER A 253 33.77 -16.72 8.91
C SER A 253 32.67 -16.51 7.86
N VAL A 254 31.82 -17.52 7.73
CA VAL A 254 30.66 -17.52 6.82
C VAL A 254 29.40 -17.94 7.57
N LEU A 255 28.26 -17.37 7.17
CA LEU A 255 26.95 -17.90 7.47
C LEU A 255 26.67 -19.02 6.48
N VAL A 256 26.55 -20.26 6.95
CA VAL A 256 26.26 -21.41 6.08
C VAL A 256 24.75 -21.63 5.94
N PRO A 257 24.25 -22.27 4.86
CA PRO A 257 22.82 -22.50 4.65
C PRO A 257 22.09 -23.13 5.84
N SER A 258 22.70 -24.13 6.49
CA SER A 258 22.10 -24.81 7.64
C SER A 258 21.91 -23.91 8.87
N GLN A 259 22.77 -22.91 9.08
CA GLN A 259 22.61 -21.94 10.17
C GLN A 259 21.39 -21.06 9.94
N LEU A 260 21.22 -20.51 8.74
CA LEU A 260 20.03 -19.72 8.38
C LEU A 260 18.76 -20.59 8.45
N GLY A 261 18.81 -21.81 7.93
CA GLY A 261 17.70 -22.76 8.01
C GLY A 261 17.28 -23.06 9.45
N ASN A 262 18.24 -23.22 10.36
CA ASN A 262 17.93 -23.42 11.78
C ASN A 262 17.25 -22.19 12.39
N MET A 263 17.69 -20.98 12.06
CA MET A 263 17.04 -19.73 12.51
C MET A 263 15.58 -19.65 12.03
N LEU A 264 15.34 -19.93 10.75
CA LEU A 264 13.99 -19.95 10.15
C LEU A 264 13.08 -20.97 10.83
N SER A 265 13.58 -22.18 11.09
CA SER A 265 12.79 -23.27 11.70
C SER A 265 12.34 -23.01 13.13
N LEU A 266 12.88 -21.97 13.79
CA LEU A 266 12.53 -21.60 15.16
C LEU A 266 11.46 -20.50 15.25
N LEU A 267 11.07 -19.90 14.12
CA LEU A 267 9.99 -18.92 14.06
C LEU A 267 8.62 -19.60 14.26
N PRO A 268 7.59 -18.86 14.73
CA PRO A 268 6.21 -19.36 14.72
C PRO A 268 5.72 -19.56 13.27
N VAL A 269 4.51 -20.12 13.10
CA VAL A 269 3.85 -20.12 11.79
C VAL A 269 3.34 -18.71 11.49
N PHE A 270 3.67 -18.18 10.32
CA PHE A 270 3.24 -16.88 9.81
C PHE A 270 2.86 -17.00 8.33
N ASP A 271 2.43 -15.92 7.69
CA ASP A 271 1.82 -16.02 6.36
C ASP A 271 2.87 -16.02 5.24
N LYS A 272 3.75 -15.02 5.20
CA LYS A 272 4.59 -14.76 4.03
C LYS A 272 6.06 -14.58 4.39
N LEU A 273 6.95 -15.39 3.83
CA LEU A 273 8.40 -15.20 3.88
C LEU A 273 8.93 -14.86 2.48
N VAL A 274 9.72 -13.80 2.37
CA VAL A 274 10.47 -13.48 1.14
C VAL A 274 11.94 -13.37 1.50
N VAL A 275 12.79 -14.17 0.86
CA VAL A 275 14.24 -14.12 1.05
C VAL A 275 14.93 -13.77 -0.27
N THR A 276 15.76 -12.73 -0.27
CA THR A 276 16.52 -12.29 -1.45
C THR A 276 18.02 -12.22 -1.12
N MET A 277 18.88 -12.74 -1.99
CA MET A 277 20.32 -12.85 -1.73
C MET A 277 21.17 -12.54 -2.97
N GLU A 278 22.07 -11.56 -2.90
CA GLU A 278 22.86 -11.12 -4.07
C GLU A 278 24.29 -11.69 -4.13
N GLN A 279 24.83 -12.23 -3.04
CA GLN A 279 26.25 -12.62 -3.00
C GLN A 279 26.61 -13.75 -4.01
N CYS A 280 27.91 -13.92 -4.30
CA CYS A 280 28.41 -15.12 -4.96
C CYS A 280 27.90 -16.40 -4.28
N PHE A 281 27.54 -17.42 -5.05
CA PHE A 281 26.97 -18.69 -4.57
C PHE A 281 25.65 -18.57 -3.79
N SER A 282 24.94 -17.45 -3.91
CA SER A 282 23.69 -17.15 -3.18
C SER A 282 22.60 -18.22 -3.35
N GLY A 283 22.50 -18.84 -4.53
CA GLY A 283 21.56 -19.94 -4.79
C GLY A 283 21.74 -21.18 -3.89
N ALA A 284 22.88 -21.32 -3.21
CA ALA A 284 23.12 -22.41 -2.25
C ALA A 284 22.13 -22.42 -1.07
N PHE A 285 21.47 -21.30 -0.79
CA PHE A 285 20.51 -21.17 0.31
C PHE A 285 19.08 -21.57 -0.08
N GLN A 286 18.73 -21.61 -1.37
CA GLN A 286 17.36 -21.79 -1.85
C GLN A 286 16.68 -23.01 -1.24
N GLY A 287 17.30 -24.18 -1.39
CA GLY A 287 16.75 -25.44 -0.90
C GLY A 287 16.55 -25.44 0.62
N THR A 288 17.48 -24.83 1.37
CA THR A 288 17.39 -24.78 2.83
C THR A 288 16.28 -23.81 3.29
N VAL A 289 16.18 -22.62 2.68
CA VAL A 289 15.14 -21.64 3.01
C VAL A 289 13.75 -22.23 2.76
N ILE A 290 13.52 -22.79 1.57
CA ILE A 290 12.23 -23.38 1.18
C ILE A 290 11.85 -24.54 2.12
N GLN A 291 12.80 -25.40 2.50
CA GLN A 291 12.52 -26.56 3.35
C GLN A 291 12.36 -26.23 4.84
N LYS A 292 12.98 -25.16 5.33
CA LYS A 292 13.03 -24.84 6.76
C LYS A 292 12.11 -23.70 7.18
N SER A 293 11.53 -22.97 6.23
CA SER A 293 10.55 -21.93 6.50
C SER A 293 9.33 -22.49 7.23
N THR A 294 8.83 -21.73 8.21
CA THR A 294 7.55 -21.98 8.90
C THR A 294 6.41 -21.15 8.31
N ALA A 295 6.69 -20.30 7.31
CA ALA A 295 5.67 -19.50 6.63
C ALA A 295 4.77 -20.35 5.74
N LYS A 296 3.49 -19.98 5.62
CA LYS A 296 2.55 -20.62 4.68
C LYS A 296 3.00 -20.45 3.23
N ASN A 297 3.52 -19.27 2.89
CA ASN A 297 3.98 -18.91 1.56
C ASN A 297 5.42 -18.42 1.65
N THR A 298 6.35 -19.10 0.98
CA THR A 298 7.78 -18.76 1.00
C THR A 298 8.26 -18.51 -0.41
N VAL A 299 8.96 -17.39 -0.61
CA VAL A 299 9.71 -17.09 -1.83
C VAL A 299 11.19 -16.96 -1.50
N PHE A 300 12.03 -17.52 -2.36
CA PHE A 300 13.46 -17.32 -2.40
C PHE A 300 13.88 -16.81 -3.78
N ALA A 301 14.73 -15.79 -3.81
CA ALA A 301 15.35 -15.29 -5.03
C ALA A 301 16.83 -15.00 -4.80
N SER A 302 17.66 -15.23 -5.82
CA SER A 302 19.09 -14.92 -5.73
C SER A 302 19.69 -14.46 -7.04
N ALA A 303 20.79 -13.70 -6.99
CA ALA A 303 21.49 -13.21 -8.17
C ALA A 303 22.09 -14.35 -9.01
N VAL A 304 22.52 -15.44 -8.37
CA VAL A 304 23.22 -16.55 -9.04
C VAL A 304 22.88 -17.93 -8.45
N PRO A 305 23.10 -19.03 -9.20
CA PRO A 305 23.10 -20.40 -8.69
C PRO A 305 24.17 -20.67 -7.62
N SER A 306 24.11 -21.86 -7.01
CA SER A 306 25.01 -22.30 -5.94
C SER A 306 26.47 -22.50 -6.35
N ASP A 307 26.81 -22.41 -7.63
CA ASP A 307 28.13 -22.67 -8.21
C ASP A 307 28.67 -21.51 -9.05
N LYS A 308 28.01 -20.35 -9.03
CA LYS A 308 28.38 -19.16 -9.80
C LYS A 308 28.69 -17.95 -8.93
N THR A 309 29.34 -16.97 -9.55
CA THR A 309 29.75 -15.71 -8.93
C THR A 309 28.84 -14.58 -9.39
N SER A 310 28.39 -13.74 -8.45
CA SER A 310 27.57 -12.56 -8.74
C SER A 310 28.41 -11.40 -9.24
N ALA A 311 27.82 -10.57 -10.09
CA ALA A 311 28.40 -9.31 -10.52
C ALA A 311 28.47 -8.30 -9.35
N GLY A 312 28.92 -7.10 -9.67
CA GLY A 312 28.93 -5.97 -8.75
C GLY A 312 29.32 -4.72 -9.53
N ALA A 313 28.93 -3.55 -9.03
CA ALA A 313 29.31 -2.27 -9.63
C ALA A 313 29.86 -1.30 -8.58
N ALA A 314 30.03 -0.04 -8.97
CA ALA A 314 30.55 1.00 -8.09
C ALA A 314 29.58 1.34 -6.95
N HIS A 315 28.28 1.35 -7.23
CA HIS A 315 27.25 1.84 -6.30
C HIS A 315 26.18 0.81 -5.93
N PHE A 316 25.85 -0.12 -6.82
CA PHE A 316 24.82 -1.12 -6.56
C PHE A 316 25.23 -2.46 -7.18
N ASP A 317 24.76 -3.56 -6.61
CA ASP A 317 24.75 -4.85 -7.30
C ASP A 317 23.71 -4.81 -8.45
N PRO A 318 24.04 -5.20 -9.70
CA PRO A 318 23.14 -5.07 -10.83
C PRO A 318 21.80 -5.79 -10.65
N TRP A 319 21.83 -7.03 -10.16
CA TRP A 319 20.60 -7.79 -9.93
C TRP A 319 19.78 -7.21 -8.77
N ALA A 320 20.44 -6.85 -7.66
CA ALA A 320 19.76 -6.26 -6.52
C ALA A 320 19.13 -4.91 -6.89
N LEU A 321 19.84 -4.07 -7.64
CA LEU A 321 19.33 -2.80 -8.17
C LEU A 321 18.04 -3.02 -8.94
N ASP A 322 18.04 -3.91 -9.93
CA ASP A 322 16.87 -4.15 -10.76
C ASP A 322 15.68 -4.72 -9.97
N LEU A 323 15.95 -5.60 -9.01
CA LEU A 323 14.91 -6.12 -8.12
C LEU A 323 14.28 -5.00 -7.28
N ILE A 324 15.09 -4.13 -6.68
CA ILE A 324 14.61 -3.02 -5.86
C ILE A 324 13.90 -1.99 -6.73
N GLU A 325 14.42 -1.67 -7.92
CA GLU A 325 13.76 -0.79 -8.90
C GLU A 325 12.39 -1.31 -9.32
N ALA A 326 12.25 -2.62 -9.56
CA ALA A 326 10.96 -3.23 -9.88
C ALA A 326 9.93 -3.08 -8.76
N ILE A 327 10.36 -3.22 -7.50
CA ILE A 327 9.51 -3.05 -6.31
C ILE A 327 9.17 -1.56 -6.10
N ASN A 328 10.17 -0.68 -6.32
CA ASN A 328 10.08 0.76 -6.10
C ASN A 328 9.28 1.48 -7.20
N GLY A 329 9.27 0.94 -8.41
CA GLY A 329 8.67 1.55 -9.60
C GLY A 329 9.46 2.75 -10.17
N ALA A 330 10.67 3.00 -9.66
CA ALA A 330 11.54 4.10 -10.05
C ALA A 330 13.01 3.78 -9.75
N THR A 331 13.92 4.48 -10.42
CA THR A 331 15.37 4.39 -10.17
C THR A 331 15.77 4.97 -8.81
N PRO A 332 16.99 4.74 -8.29
CA PRO A 332 17.47 5.36 -7.06
C PRO A 332 17.39 6.89 -7.03
N SER A 333 17.45 7.55 -8.19
CA SER A 333 17.31 9.01 -8.32
C SER A 333 15.86 9.49 -8.43
N GLY A 334 14.88 8.57 -8.41
CA GLY A 334 13.46 8.85 -8.61
C GLY A 334 13.06 9.00 -10.08
N GLY A 335 13.90 8.55 -11.01
CA GLY A 335 13.62 8.53 -12.45
C GLY A 335 12.67 7.39 -12.84
N ALA A 336 12.01 7.52 -13.99
CA ALA A 336 11.16 6.47 -14.54
C ALA A 336 11.99 5.27 -15.04
N LEU A 337 11.45 4.06 -14.87
CA LEU A 337 12.08 2.83 -15.36
C LEU A 337 11.99 2.74 -16.90
N PRO A 338 12.96 2.07 -17.57
CA PRO A 338 12.95 1.86 -19.02
C PRO A 338 11.73 1.08 -19.52
N SER A 339 11.22 0.17 -18.68
CA SER A 339 9.98 -0.56 -18.87
C SER A 339 9.36 -0.82 -17.50
N LYS A 340 8.05 -1.02 -17.43
CA LYS A 340 7.36 -1.33 -16.17
C LYS A 340 7.32 -2.85 -15.94
N PRO A 341 7.52 -3.33 -14.69
CA PRO A 341 7.18 -4.70 -14.33
C PRO A 341 5.70 -5.00 -14.61
N THR A 342 5.38 -6.27 -14.84
CA THR A 342 3.99 -6.70 -15.01
C THR A 342 3.20 -6.42 -13.73
N LEU A 343 2.16 -5.60 -13.85
CA LEU A 343 1.23 -5.34 -12.76
C LEU A 343 0.22 -6.47 -12.66
N SER A 344 -0.15 -6.82 -11.44
CA SER A 344 -1.33 -7.66 -11.19
C SER A 344 -2.62 -6.84 -11.34
N SER A 345 -3.77 -7.50 -11.27
CA SER A 345 -5.08 -6.85 -11.45
C SER A 345 -5.35 -5.73 -10.44
N ASN A 346 -4.70 -5.75 -9.27
CA ASN A 346 -4.80 -4.71 -8.24
C ASN A 346 -3.76 -3.58 -8.40
N GLY A 347 -3.09 -3.50 -9.56
CA GLY A 347 -2.10 -2.46 -9.86
C GLY A 347 -0.75 -2.62 -9.16
N LEU A 348 -0.54 -3.68 -8.37
CA LEU A 348 0.72 -3.93 -7.65
C LEU A 348 1.66 -4.86 -8.42
N VAL A 349 2.96 -4.71 -8.16
CA VAL A 349 4.02 -5.63 -8.59
C VAL A 349 4.16 -6.75 -7.56
N SER A 350 3.86 -7.99 -7.97
CA SER A 350 4.12 -9.15 -7.12
C SER A 350 5.61 -9.43 -7.02
N ILE A 351 6.05 -10.16 -5.99
CA ILE A 351 7.45 -10.59 -5.89
C ILE A 351 7.87 -11.38 -7.13
N LYS A 352 7.00 -12.24 -7.66
CA LYS A 352 7.29 -12.97 -8.91
C LYS A 352 7.52 -12.02 -10.08
N ALA A 353 6.66 -11.03 -10.25
CA ALA A 353 6.79 -10.04 -11.32
C ALA A 353 8.06 -9.19 -11.17
N ALA A 354 8.42 -8.82 -9.94
CA ALA A 354 9.67 -8.11 -9.66
C ALA A 354 10.91 -8.96 -10.02
N CYS A 355 10.93 -10.24 -9.63
CA CYS A 355 12.02 -11.15 -9.97
C CYS A 355 12.12 -11.42 -11.49
N ASP A 356 10.99 -11.55 -12.18
CA ASP A 356 10.96 -11.74 -13.64
C ASP A 356 11.46 -10.50 -14.38
N TRP A 357 11.05 -9.32 -13.92
CA TRP A 357 11.52 -8.06 -14.48
C TRP A 357 13.04 -7.94 -14.28
N ALA A 358 13.52 -8.14 -13.05
CA ALA A 358 14.94 -8.07 -12.75
C ALA A 358 15.75 -9.05 -13.60
N LYS A 359 15.29 -10.30 -13.76
CA LYS A 359 15.93 -11.27 -14.65
C LYS A 359 15.97 -10.84 -16.12
N SER A 360 15.01 -10.04 -16.57
CA SER A 360 14.93 -9.59 -17.96
C SER A 360 15.75 -8.33 -18.25
N THR A 361 16.02 -7.51 -17.23
CA THR A 361 16.72 -6.23 -17.35
C THR A 361 18.16 -6.29 -16.87
N ASP A 362 18.53 -7.35 -16.16
CA ASP A 362 19.84 -7.51 -15.52
C ASP A 362 20.99 -7.21 -16.48
N THR A 363 21.80 -6.22 -16.10
CA THR A 363 22.97 -5.79 -16.86
C THR A 363 24.28 -6.35 -16.30
N GLY A 364 24.22 -7.11 -15.21
CA GLY A 364 25.35 -7.74 -14.54
C GLY A 364 25.98 -8.84 -15.38
N VAL A 365 27.28 -8.69 -15.69
CA VAL A 365 28.02 -9.73 -16.41
C VAL A 365 28.27 -10.90 -15.46
N GLY A 366 27.59 -12.02 -15.71
CA GLY A 366 27.75 -13.27 -14.96
C GLY A 366 26.63 -13.60 -14.00
N ASP A 367 25.71 -12.65 -13.76
CA ASP A 367 24.49 -12.92 -13.03
C ASP A 367 23.60 -13.93 -13.78
N ASP A 368 22.94 -14.77 -13.01
CA ASP A 368 22.00 -15.80 -13.50
C ASP A 368 20.91 -15.95 -12.45
N PRO A 369 19.92 -15.03 -12.44
CA PRO A 369 18.97 -14.97 -11.35
C PRO A 369 18.15 -16.25 -11.17
N GLN A 370 18.12 -16.71 -9.92
CA GLN A 370 17.37 -17.89 -9.48
C GLN A 370 16.12 -17.49 -8.71
N TYR A 371 15.09 -18.32 -8.83
CA TYR A 371 13.80 -18.14 -8.19
C TYR A 371 13.26 -19.49 -7.74
N GLY A 372 12.66 -19.53 -6.55
CA GLY A 372 11.87 -20.66 -6.09
C GLY A 372 10.82 -20.22 -5.07
N ASP A 373 9.66 -20.88 -5.10
CA ASP A 373 8.58 -20.61 -4.15
C ASP A 373 7.91 -21.89 -3.66
N ASN A 374 7.27 -21.80 -2.49
CA ASN A 374 6.53 -22.90 -1.88
C ASN A 374 5.36 -22.36 -1.03
N PRO A 375 4.11 -22.74 -1.32
CA PRO A 375 3.70 -23.60 -2.43
C PRO A 375 3.99 -22.96 -3.80
N ALA A 376 4.13 -23.79 -4.83
CA ALA A 376 4.46 -23.31 -6.18
C ALA A 376 3.45 -22.26 -6.66
N GLY A 377 3.95 -21.12 -7.14
CA GLY A 377 3.15 -20.01 -7.63
C GLY A 377 2.73 -18.99 -6.56
N CYS A 378 3.03 -19.22 -5.27
CA CYS A 378 2.65 -18.29 -4.21
C CYS A 378 3.29 -16.91 -4.38
N GLY A 379 4.45 -16.78 -5.03
CA GLY A 379 5.07 -15.48 -5.23
C GLY A 379 4.31 -14.55 -6.18
N ASN A 380 3.35 -15.05 -6.96
CA ASN A 380 2.41 -14.19 -7.71
C ASN A 380 1.40 -13.47 -6.81
N LEU A 381 1.24 -13.96 -5.57
CA LEU A 381 0.25 -13.48 -4.60
C LEU A 381 0.89 -12.72 -3.42
N ILE A 382 2.22 -12.60 -3.40
CA ILE A 382 2.96 -11.85 -2.38
C ILE A 382 3.33 -10.48 -2.94
N PHE A 383 2.93 -9.43 -2.23
CA PHE A 383 3.18 -8.04 -2.57
C PHE A 383 3.83 -7.33 -1.37
N LEU A 384 4.94 -6.62 -1.60
CA LEU A 384 5.57 -5.84 -0.53
C LEU A 384 4.89 -4.49 -0.31
N SER A 385 4.23 -3.94 -1.33
CA SER A 385 3.49 -2.69 -1.19
C SER A 385 2.06 -2.91 -0.73
N ALA A 386 1.55 -1.94 0.04
CA ALA A 386 0.12 -1.75 0.19
C ALA A 386 -0.41 -1.19 -1.13
N SER A 387 -1.62 -1.58 -1.54
CA SER A 387 -2.30 -0.81 -2.58
C SER A 387 -2.42 0.63 -2.08
N ALA A 388 -1.83 1.58 -2.82
CA ALA A 388 -2.07 3.02 -2.67
C ALA A 388 -3.30 3.44 -3.49
N GLY A 389 -4.35 2.61 -3.45
CA GLY A 389 -5.51 2.73 -4.31
C GLY A 389 -6.66 1.92 -3.74
N TRP A 390 -7.86 2.25 -4.24
CA TRP A 390 -9.12 1.63 -3.87
C TRP A 390 -9.00 0.11 -3.86
N ARG A 391 -9.64 -0.52 -2.88
CA ARG A 391 -9.74 -1.97 -2.73
C ARG A 391 -11.17 -2.39 -3.01
N TYR A 392 -11.42 -3.69 -3.03
CA TYR A 392 -12.74 -4.24 -3.24
C TYR A 392 -12.97 -5.49 -2.37
N ASN A 393 -14.22 -5.68 -1.92
CA ASN A 393 -14.66 -6.79 -1.09
C ASN A 393 -16.11 -7.17 -1.40
N ASP A 394 -16.36 -8.48 -1.49
CA ASP A 394 -17.70 -9.07 -1.53
C ASP A 394 -18.22 -9.22 -0.10
N LEU A 395 -18.95 -8.21 0.38
CA LEU A 395 -19.49 -8.20 1.74
C LEU A 395 -20.45 -9.37 1.97
N THR A 396 -21.17 -9.80 0.93
CA THR A 396 -22.10 -10.94 1.02
C THR A 396 -21.35 -12.24 1.29
N ALA A 397 -20.21 -12.46 0.61
CA ALA A 397 -19.36 -13.61 0.86
C ALA A 397 -18.59 -13.49 2.19
N ALA A 398 -18.04 -12.31 2.48
CA ALA A 398 -17.24 -12.05 3.69
C ALA A 398 -18.04 -12.25 4.98
N SER A 399 -19.34 -11.99 4.94
CA SER A 399 -20.28 -12.17 6.06
C SER A 399 -20.85 -13.61 6.18
N GLY A 400 -20.28 -14.58 5.45
CA GLY A 400 -20.68 -15.98 5.54
C GLY A 400 -21.79 -16.41 4.57
N GLY A 401 -22.03 -15.64 3.50
CA GLY A 401 -23.03 -15.95 2.48
C GLY A 401 -24.41 -15.42 2.83
N ALA A 402 -24.50 -14.13 3.19
CA ALA A 402 -25.75 -13.45 3.50
C ALA A 402 -26.76 -13.53 2.33
N PRO A 403 -28.08 -13.37 2.59
CA PRO A 403 -29.09 -13.37 1.53
C PRO A 403 -28.85 -12.29 0.47
N LEU A 404 -29.20 -12.58 -0.78
CA LEU A 404 -29.04 -11.63 -1.88
C LEU A 404 -29.98 -10.42 -1.71
N ALA A 405 -29.51 -9.26 -2.13
CA ALA A 405 -30.18 -7.98 -2.00
C ALA A 405 -31.22 -7.73 -3.11
N ALA A 406 -32.45 -7.41 -2.69
CA ALA A 406 -33.50 -6.88 -3.55
C ALA A 406 -33.40 -5.36 -3.75
N SER A 407 -32.72 -4.67 -2.83
CA SER A 407 -32.58 -3.22 -2.82
C SER A 407 -31.11 -2.77 -2.87
N ASP A 408 -30.88 -1.47 -3.06
CA ASP A 408 -29.54 -0.91 -2.95
C ASP A 408 -29.15 -0.74 -1.47
N PRO A 409 -27.85 -0.87 -1.12
CA PRO A 409 -27.43 -0.88 0.28
C PRO A 409 -27.22 0.53 0.84
N ARG A 410 -27.28 0.67 2.18
CA ARG A 410 -26.97 1.90 2.92
C ARG A 410 -25.86 1.67 3.93
N GLY A 411 -24.81 2.47 3.81
CA GLY A 411 -23.65 2.43 4.68
C GLY A 411 -23.80 3.42 5.82
N TYR A 412 -23.46 3.02 7.04
CA TYR A 412 -23.35 3.93 8.19
C TYR A 412 -22.34 3.38 9.19
N THR A 413 -21.86 4.25 10.07
CA THR A 413 -20.91 3.91 11.13
C THR A 413 -21.55 4.10 12.50
N TRP A 414 -21.08 3.33 13.47
CA TRP A 414 -21.52 3.47 14.85
C TRP A 414 -20.32 3.59 15.80
N ASP A 415 -20.08 4.82 16.25
CA ASP A 415 -18.89 5.17 17.04
C ASP A 415 -18.87 4.56 18.44
N VAL A 416 -20.03 4.16 18.97
CA VAL A 416 -20.16 3.56 20.31
C VAL A 416 -19.36 2.26 20.38
N ASP A 417 -19.53 1.39 19.39
CA ASP A 417 -18.87 0.09 19.30
C ASP A 417 -17.76 0.05 18.24
N LYS A 418 -17.51 1.17 17.56
CA LYS A 418 -16.50 1.32 16.51
C LYS A 418 -16.71 0.32 15.38
N THR A 419 -17.95 0.24 14.91
CA THR A 419 -18.34 -0.64 13.82
C THR A 419 -18.77 0.16 12.59
N GLU A 420 -18.65 -0.48 11.44
CA GLU A 420 -19.29 -0.02 10.19
C GLU A 420 -20.30 -1.06 9.72
N HIS A 421 -21.30 -0.59 8.98
CA HIS A 421 -22.50 -1.34 8.69
C HIS A 421 -23.01 -1.08 7.27
N ALA A 422 -23.56 -2.11 6.64
CA ALA A 422 -24.28 -2.04 5.38
C ALA A 422 -25.67 -2.69 5.54
N LEU A 423 -26.74 -1.89 5.40
CA LEU A 423 -28.13 -2.34 5.45
C LEU A 423 -28.71 -2.51 4.07
N TYR A 424 -29.51 -3.55 3.88
CA TYR A 424 -30.24 -3.76 2.64
C TYR A 424 -31.50 -4.60 2.86
N GLN A 425 -32.45 -4.49 1.94
CA GLN A 425 -33.59 -5.40 1.89
C GLN A 425 -33.20 -6.65 1.10
N GLY A 426 -33.38 -7.83 1.69
CA GLY A 426 -33.19 -9.12 1.04
C GLY A 426 -34.27 -9.48 0.02
N THR A 427 -33.99 -10.45 -0.83
CA THR A 427 -34.98 -11.04 -1.76
C THR A 427 -36.14 -11.77 -1.07
N ASP A 428 -36.03 -12.02 0.22
CA ASP A 428 -37.08 -12.49 1.13
C ASP A 428 -37.90 -11.35 1.76
N ASN A 429 -37.58 -10.09 1.42
CA ASN A 429 -38.14 -8.86 1.98
C ASN A 429 -37.78 -8.59 3.45
N HIS A 430 -36.82 -9.31 4.01
CA HIS A 430 -36.26 -9.02 5.33
C HIS A 430 -35.26 -7.85 5.25
N ILE A 431 -35.01 -7.19 6.38
CA ILE A 431 -33.93 -6.22 6.51
C ILE A 431 -32.70 -6.97 7.04
N HIS A 432 -31.62 -6.93 6.27
CA HIS A 432 -30.34 -7.53 6.63
C HIS A 432 -29.30 -6.45 6.90
N GLU A 433 -28.43 -6.77 7.85
CA GLU A 433 -27.27 -5.99 8.24
C GLU A 433 -26.01 -6.83 7.98
N LEU A 434 -25.05 -6.23 7.29
CA LEU A 434 -23.66 -6.67 7.29
C LEU A 434 -22.88 -5.70 8.14
N TRP A 435 -22.12 -6.17 9.11
CA TRP A 435 -21.39 -5.28 10.02
C TRP A 435 -19.96 -5.76 10.27
N PHE A 436 -19.06 -4.81 10.56
CA PHE A 436 -17.63 -5.07 10.70
C PHE A 436 -17.08 -4.56 12.03
N ASN A 437 -16.28 -5.42 12.70
CA ASN A 437 -15.53 -5.10 13.91
C ASN A 437 -14.10 -5.71 13.90
N GLY A 438 -13.54 -5.88 12.71
CA GLY A 438 -12.34 -6.68 12.45
C GLY A 438 -12.60 -7.95 11.64
N ALA A 439 -13.86 -8.36 11.53
CA ALA A 439 -14.37 -9.31 10.55
C ALA A 439 -15.80 -8.92 10.15
N TRP A 440 -16.23 -9.30 8.94
CA TRP A 440 -17.60 -9.09 8.49
C TRP A 440 -18.54 -10.14 9.09
N HIS A 441 -19.71 -9.69 9.52
CA HIS A 441 -20.76 -10.48 10.13
C HIS A 441 -22.09 -10.20 9.41
N HIS A 442 -23.05 -11.11 9.55
CA HIS A 442 -24.41 -10.98 9.02
C HIS A 442 -25.43 -11.08 10.15
N ASN A 443 -26.48 -10.27 10.06
CA ASN A 443 -27.64 -10.31 10.94
C ASN A 443 -28.94 -10.09 10.15
N ASP A 444 -30.00 -10.81 10.54
CA ASP A 444 -31.35 -10.60 10.04
C ASP A 444 -32.13 -9.76 11.06
N LEU A 445 -32.23 -8.46 10.79
CA LEU A 445 -32.80 -7.51 11.73
C LEU A 445 -34.31 -7.72 11.88
N THR A 446 -35.00 -8.13 10.82
CA THR A 446 -36.44 -8.44 10.86
C THR A 446 -36.72 -9.53 11.88
N VAL A 447 -35.91 -10.59 11.90
CA VAL A 447 -36.02 -11.68 12.88
C VAL A 447 -35.52 -11.24 14.26
N ALA A 448 -34.36 -10.59 14.33
CA ALA A 448 -33.73 -10.17 15.59
C ALA A 448 -34.63 -9.21 16.40
N ALA A 449 -35.40 -8.35 15.73
CA ALA A 449 -36.35 -7.43 16.34
C ALA A 449 -37.72 -8.07 16.69
N GLY A 450 -37.84 -9.40 16.62
CA GLY A 450 -39.05 -10.13 17.03
C GLY A 450 -40.05 -10.42 15.91
N ASN A 451 -39.57 -10.67 14.69
CA ASN A 451 -40.37 -10.85 13.47
C ASN A 451 -41.19 -9.60 13.13
N ALA A 452 -40.48 -8.49 12.95
CA ALA A 452 -41.07 -7.26 12.47
C ALA A 452 -41.77 -7.45 11.10
N PRO A 453 -42.69 -6.57 10.70
CA PRO A 453 -43.31 -6.61 9.38
C PRO A 453 -42.28 -6.63 8.24
N LEU A 454 -42.62 -7.30 7.14
CA LEU A 454 -41.73 -7.39 5.98
C LEU A 454 -41.59 -6.03 5.30
N SER A 455 -40.37 -5.72 4.85
CA SER A 455 -40.10 -4.48 4.13
C SER A 455 -40.70 -4.51 2.73
N ALA A 456 -41.06 -3.33 2.21
CA ALA A 456 -41.43 -3.06 0.84
C ALA A 456 -40.68 -1.82 0.29
N SER A 457 -39.57 -1.45 0.93
CA SER A 457 -38.70 -0.34 0.55
C SER A 457 -37.23 -0.65 0.83
N GLU A 458 -36.35 0.17 0.27
CA GLU A 458 -34.98 0.29 0.78
C GLU A 458 -35.01 0.70 2.26
N PRO A 459 -34.19 0.07 3.12
CA PRO A 459 -33.99 0.54 4.47
C PRO A 459 -33.04 1.73 4.49
N PHE A 460 -33.14 2.54 5.54
CA PHE A 460 -32.18 3.60 5.82
C PHE A 460 -31.63 3.44 7.25
N GLY A 461 -30.29 3.45 7.37
CA GLY A 461 -29.58 3.36 8.65
C GLY A 461 -29.18 4.72 9.18
N TYR A 462 -29.37 4.98 10.46
CA TYR A 462 -28.80 6.15 11.15
C TYR A 462 -28.54 5.86 12.62
N THR A 463 -27.69 6.67 13.24
CA THR A 463 -27.34 6.58 14.65
C THR A 463 -27.88 7.77 15.42
N TRP A 464 -28.11 7.59 16.72
CA TRP A 464 -28.55 8.67 17.60
C TRP A 464 -27.71 8.71 18.88
N ASP A 465 -26.81 9.70 18.94
CA ASP A 465 -25.81 9.82 20.01
C ASP A 465 -26.39 10.12 21.40
N VAL A 466 -27.60 10.68 21.46
CA VAL A 466 -28.24 11.06 22.73
C VAL A 466 -28.50 9.83 23.58
N ASP A 467 -29.04 8.77 22.97
CA ASP A 467 -29.35 7.51 23.64
C ASP A 467 -28.39 6.38 23.27
N LYS A 468 -27.40 6.65 22.41
CA LYS A 468 -26.40 5.68 21.93
C LYS A 468 -27.02 4.48 21.25
N THR A 469 -27.96 4.75 20.35
CA THR A 469 -28.71 3.72 19.62
C THR A 469 -28.41 3.82 18.13
N GLU A 470 -28.52 2.70 17.43
CA GLU A 470 -28.57 2.65 15.97
C GLU A 470 -29.97 2.21 15.52
N HIS A 471 -30.34 2.62 14.31
CA HIS A 471 -31.70 2.52 13.80
C HIS A 471 -31.69 2.12 12.33
N ALA A 472 -32.62 1.24 11.95
CA ALA A 472 -32.95 0.91 10.57
C ALA A 472 -34.43 1.18 10.34
N ILE A 473 -34.74 2.14 9.47
CA ILE A 473 -36.12 2.51 9.12
C ILE A 473 -36.49 1.97 7.74
N TYR A 474 -37.73 1.54 7.59
CA TYR A 474 -38.24 1.02 6.32
C TYR A 474 -39.76 1.17 6.24
N ARG A 475 -40.31 0.99 5.04
CA ARG A 475 -41.76 1.00 4.78
C ARG A 475 -42.24 -0.41 4.46
N SER A 476 -43.34 -0.84 5.07
CA SER A 476 -44.03 -2.11 4.77
C SER A 476 -45.00 -1.99 3.58
N ALA A 477 -45.57 -3.12 3.15
CA ALA A 477 -46.47 -3.19 2.00
C ALA A 477 -47.81 -2.42 2.19
N ASP A 478 -48.25 -2.22 3.44
CA ASP A 478 -49.41 -1.39 3.79
C ASP A 478 -49.08 0.11 3.89
N GLY A 479 -47.81 0.48 3.68
CA GLY A 479 -47.35 1.86 3.70
C GLY A 479 -46.98 2.39 5.09
N HIS A 480 -47.05 1.55 6.14
CA HIS A 480 -46.56 1.96 7.45
C HIS A 480 -45.03 2.13 7.45
N VAL A 481 -44.55 3.08 8.23
CA VAL A 481 -43.13 3.32 8.48
C VAL A 481 -42.76 2.62 9.79
N HIS A 482 -41.78 1.73 9.72
CA HIS A 482 -41.29 0.95 10.84
C HIS A 482 -39.84 1.32 11.17
N GLU A 483 -39.51 1.18 12.45
CA GLU A 483 -38.17 1.35 13.00
C GLU A 483 -37.74 0.02 13.63
N LEU A 484 -36.54 -0.43 13.27
CA LEU A 484 -35.77 -1.40 14.04
C LEU A 484 -34.66 -0.63 14.75
N TRP A 485 -34.54 -0.75 16.06
CA TRP A 485 -33.54 0.01 16.81
C TRP A 485 -32.78 -0.87 17.80
N PHE A 486 -31.52 -0.53 18.06
CA PHE A 486 -30.62 -1.32 18.87
C PHE A 486 -30.06 -0.52 20.07
N ASN A 487 -30.09 -1.14 21.25
CA ASN A 487 -29.47 -0.65 22.49
C ASN A 487 -28.80 -1.78 23.30
N GLY A 488 -28.27 -2.78 22.58
CA GLY A 488 -27.82 -4.05 23.15
C GLY A 488 -28.74 -5.23 22.79
N ALA A 489 -29.94 -4.95 22.30
CA ALA A 489 -30.82 -5.89 21.59
C ALA A 489 -31.62 -5.13 20.52
N TRP A 490 -32.00 -5.83 19.47
CA TRP A 490 -32.88 -5.27 18.43
C TRP A 490 -34.33 -5.24 18.89
N HIS A 491 -34.99 -4.13 18.62
CA HIS A 491 -36.38 -3.86 18.96
C HIS A 491 -37.14 -3.37 17.72
N HIS A 492 -38.46 -3.55 17.71
CA HIS A 492 -39.33 -3.08 16.63
C HIS A 492 -40.33 -2.03 17.14
N ASN A 493 -40.60 -1.03 16.31
CA ASN A 493 -41.62 -0.01 16.53
C ASN A 493 -42.33 0.33 15.21
N ASP A 494 -43.66 0.55 15.28
CA ASP A 494 -44.44 1.10 14.17
C ASP A 494 -44.58 2.60 14.37
N LEU A 495 -43.78 3.36 13.63
CA LEU A 495 -43.71 4.81 13.77
C LEU A 495 -44.98 5.50 13.27
N THR A 496 -45.64 4.94 12.25
CA THR A 496 -46.92 5.46 11.74
C THR A 496 -47.96 5.44 12.85
N VAL A 497 -48.06 4.35 13.59
CA VAL A 497 -48.99 4.23 14.73
C VAL A 497 -48.53 5.07 15.92
N ALA A 498 -47.24 5.01 16.27
CA ALA A 498 -46.68 5.74 17.42
C ALA A 498 -46.85 7.26 17.28
N ALA A 499 -46.77 7.80 16.06
CA ALA A 499 -46.98 9.20 15.73
C ALA A 499 -48.47 9.55 15.47
N ALA A 500 -49.38 8.97 16.26
CA ALA A 500 -50.82 9.23 16.22
C ALA A 500 -51.52 8.91 14.88
N ASN A 501 -51.15 7.81 14.22
CA ASN A 501 -51.65 7.38 12.90
C ASN A 501 -51.35 8.43 11.82
N ALA A 502 -50.07 8.73 11.66
CA ALA A 502 -49.58 9.56 10.58
C ALA A 502 -50.03 9.01 9.20
N PRO A 503 -50.11 9.83 8.15
CA PRO A 503 -50.39 9.36 6.80
C PRO A 503 -49.38 8.29 6.36
N VAL A 504 -49.84 7.27 5.64
CA VAL A 504 -48.96 6.19 5.16
C VAL A 504 -47.98 6.69 4.11
N ALA A 505 -46.77 6.12 4.12
CA ALA A 505 -45.71 6.47 3.20
C ALA A 505 -45.94 5.85 1.81
N ALA A 506 -45.52 6.58 0.78
CA ALA A 506 -45.45 6.14 -0.61
C ALA A 506 -44.01 6.08 -1.15
N SER A 507 -43.04 6.68 -0.44
CA SER A 507 -41.61 6.66 -0.75
C SER A 507 -40.82 5.71 0.17
N ASN A 508 -39.51 5.62 -0.07
CA ASN A 508 -38.56 5.16 0.93
C ASN A 508 -38.48 6.23 2.05
N PRO A 509 -38.45 5.84 3.33
CA PRO A 509 -38.25 6.79 4.44
C PRO A 509 -36.77 7.15 4.60
N PHE A 510 -36.47 8.34 5.10
CA PHE A 510 -35.11 8.84 5.35
C PHE A 510 -34.99 9.33 6.80
N GLY A 511 -33.91 8.95 7.49
CA GLY A 511 -33.69 9.25 8.89
C GLY A 511 -32.55 10.26 9.08
N TYR A 512 -32.70 11.20 9.99
CA TYR A 512 -31.61 12.08 10.41
C TYR A 512 -31.80 12.56 11.85
N THR A 513 -30.73 13.06 12.44
CA THR A 513 -30.73 13.58 13.81
C THR A 513 -30.40 15.06 13.82
N TRP A 514 -30.95 15.78 14.78
CA TRP A 514 -30.64 17.19 14.99
C TRP A 514 -30.12 17.43 16.40
N SER A 515 -28.83 17.74 16.47
CA SER A 515 -28.07 17.88 17.72
C SER A 515 -28.52 19.08 18.56
N VAL A 516 -29.02 20.14 17.92
CA VAL A 516 -29.44 21.40 18.57
C VAL A 516 -30.57 21.17 19.55
N ASP A 517 -31.61 20.44 19.13
CA ASP A 517 -32.78 20.11 19.96
C ASP A 517 -32.76 18.68 20.49
N LYS A 518 -31.71 17.90 20.20
CA LYS A 518 -31.56 16.49 20.62
C LYS A 518 -32.73 15.62 20.15
N THR A 519 -33.13 15.80 18.91
CA THR A 519 -34.26 15.11 18.30
C THR A 519 -33.79 14.18 17.18
N GLN A 520 -34.55 13.11 16.92
CA GLN A 520 -34.40 12.30 15.71
C GLN A 520 -35.66 12.42 14.86
N HIS A 521 -35.48 12.29 13.54
CA HIS A 521 -36.49 12.60 12.53
C HIS A 521 -36.50 11.51 11.46
N VAL A 522 -37.71 11.19 10.99
CA VAL A 522 -37.96 10.28 9.88
C VAL A 522 -38.89 10.97 8.91
N ILE A 523 -38.42 11.22 7.70
CA ILE A 523 -39.17 11.92 6.66
C ILE A 523 -39.54 10.97 5.52
N TYR A 524 -40.69 11.21 4.91
CA TYR A 524 -41.17 10.45 3.77
C TYR A 524 -42.19 11.25 2.97
N ARG A 525 -42.39 10.85 1.71
CA ARG A 525 -43.50 11.32 0.89
C ARG A 525 -44.73 10.44 1.14
N GLY A 526 -45.86 11.05 1.48
CA GLY A 526 -47.15 10.39 1.67
C GLY A 526 -47.84 10.04 0.35
N THR A 527 -48.95 9.28 0.43
CA THR A 527 -49.79 8.97 -0.75
C THR A 527 -50.50 10.19 -1.35
N ASP A 528 -50.58 11.28 -0.61
CA ASP A 528 -51.01 12.61 -1.06
C ASP A 528 -49.89 13.41 -1.76
N ASN A 529 -48.69 12.83 -1.85
CA ASN A 529 -47.46 13.45 -2.34
C ASN A 529 -46.96 14.64 -1.48
N HIS A 530 -47.44 14.79 -0.25
CA HIS A 530 -46.86 15.72 0.72
C HIS A 530 -45.60 15.10 1.35
N ILE A 531 -44.72 15.95 1.86
CA ILE A 531 -43.60 15.53 2.71
C ILE A 531 -44.07 15.54 4.16
N HIS A 532 -44.01 14.38 4.80
CA HIS A 532 -44.31 14.21 6.22
C HIS A 532 -43.04 13.95 7.02
N GLU A 533 -43.07 14.38 8.28
CA GLU A 533 -42.04 14.17 9.27
C GLU A 533 -42.64 13.44 10.47
N LEU A 534 -41.96 12.38 10.91
CA LEU A 534 -42.11 11.79 12.23
C LEU A 534 -40.90 12.22 13.05
N TRP A 535 -41.09 12.88 14.17
CA TRP A 535 -39.98 13.35 15.01
C TRP A 535 -40.14 12.88 16.44
N PHE A 536 -39.00 12.69 17.12
CA PHE A 536 -38.94 12.13 18.46
C PHE A 536 -38.17 13.04 19.42
N ASN A 537 -38.79 13.31 20.58
CA ASN A 537 -38.19 14.02 21.72
C ASN A 537 -38.53 13.34 23.08
N GLY A 538 -38.71 12.02 23.05
CA GLY A 538 -39.26 11.23 24.16
C GLY A 538 -40.64 10.64 23.84
N ALA A 539 -41.33 11.15 22.83
CA ALA A 539 -42.47 10.54 22.17
C ALA A 539 -42.41 10.83 20.66
N TRP A 540 -43.03 9.96 19.86
CA TRP A 540 -43.16 10.18 18.43
C TRP A 540 -44.30 11.14 18.12
N HIS A 541 -44.03 12.09 17.23
CA HIS A 541 -44.96 13.11 16.77
C HIS A 541 -45.01 13.12 15.25
N HIS A 542 -46.10 13.61 14.68
CA HIS A 542 -46.27 13.77 13.23
C HIS A 542 -46.40 15.25 12.85
N ASN A 543 -45.82 15.61 11.70
CA ASN A 543 -45.96 16.91 11.08
C ASN A 543 -46.08 16.77 9.54
N ASP A 544 -46.95 17.56 8.92
CA ASP A 544 -47.01 17.71 7.46
C ASP A 544 -46.17 18.92 7.06
N LEU A 545 -44.96 18.65 6.58
CA LEU A 545 -43.99 19.69 6.26
C LEU A 545 -44.43 20.51 5.05
N SER A 546 -45.07 19.89 4.06
CA SER A 546 -45.59 20.59 2.88
C SER A 546 -46.61 21.65 3.28
N VAL A 547 -47.51 21.33 4.22
CA VAL A 547 -48.48 22.31 4.74
C VAL A 547 -47.81 23.33 5.65
N ALA A 548 -46.93 22.90 6.57
CA ALA A 548 -46.24 23.78 7.51
C ALA A 548 -45.37 24.83 6.80
N ALA A 549 -44.78 24.49 5.66
CA ALA A 549 -43.96 25.37 4.82
C ALA A 549 -44.79 26.16 3.78
N ALA A 550 -45.98 26.63 4.16
CA ALA A 550 -46.87 27.46 3.34
C ALA A 550 -47.36 26.80 2.02
N ASN A 551 -47.73 25.52 2.07
CA ASN A 551 -48.18 24.71 0.93
C ASN A 551 -47.11 24.57 -0.16
N ALA A 552 -45.95 24.07 0.24
CA ALA A 552 -44.87 23.75 -0.68
C ALA A 552 -45.34 22.77 -1.79
N PRO A 553 -44.75 22.82 -3.00
CA PRO A 553 -45.14 21.96 -4.11
C PRO A 553 -45.09 20.47 -3.76
N VAL A 554 -45.98 19.68 -4.36
CA VAL A 554 -46.04 18.23 -4.11
C VAL A 554 -44.81 17.49 -4.65
N ALA A 555 -44.36 16.49 -3.91
CA ALA A 555 -43.13 15.75 -4.19
C ALA A 555 -43.32 14.62 -5.22
N ALA A 556 -42.30 14.40 -6.04
CA ALA A 556 -42.23 13.32 -7.03
C ALA A 556 -41.15 12.25 -6.71
N SER A 557 -40.30 12.51 -5.71
CA SER A 557 -39.11 11.74 -5.34
C SER A 557 -39.16 11.26 -3.89
N ASN A 558 -38.18 10.43 -3.49
CA ASN A 558 -37.87 10.25 -2.08
C ASN A 558 -37.23 11.55 -1.52
N PRO A 559 -37.58 11.98 -0.29
CA PRO A 559 -36.95 13.14 0.33
C PRO A 559 -35.59 12.78 0.96
N CYS A 560 -34.71 13.77 1.09
CA CYS A 560 -33.44 13.67 1.81
C CYS A 560 -33.35 14.77 2.87
N GLY A 561 -32.91 14.43 4.09
CA GLY A 561 -32.75 15.35 5.20
C GLY A 561 -31.28 15.60 5.53
N TYR A 562 -30.92 16.83 5.88
CA TYR A 562 -29.61 17.16 6.43
C TYR A 562 -29.70 18.35 7.39
N THR A 563 -28.71 18.51 8.25
CA THR A 563 -28.64 19.60 9.23
C THR A 563 -27.48 20.52 8.93
N TRP A 564 -27.64 21.81 9.23
CA TRP A 564 -26.59 22.79 9.04
C TRP A 564 -26.27 23.51 10.35
N ASP A 565 -25.14 23.14 10.94
CA ASP A 565 -24.75 23.59 12.28
C ASP A 565 -24.33 25.07 12.33
N VAL A 566 -23.95 25.65 11.19
CA VAL A 566 -23.54 27.07 11.10
C VAL A 566 -24.69 27.99 11.50
N ASP A 567 -25.88 27.74 10.96
CA ASP A 567 -27.09 28.54 11.23
C ASP A 567 -28.09 27.82 12.14
N LYS A 568 -27.75 26.59 12.58
CA LYS A 568 -28.60 25.74 13.44
C LYS A 568 -29.96 25.47 12.81
N THR A 569 -29.94 25.06 11.55
CA THR A 569 -31.14 24.80 10.76
C THR A 569 -31.22 23.33 10.36
N GLN A 570 -32.44 22.87 10.08
CA GLN A 570 -32.71 21.57 9.49
C GLN A 570 -33.25 21.78 8.08
N HIS A 571 -32.95 20.86 7.17
CA HIS A 571 -33.28 20.97 5.76
C HIS A 571 -33.83 19.63 5.26
N VAL A 572 -34.89 19.69 4.47
CA VAL A 572 -35.52 18.57 3.79
C VAL A 572 -35.65 18.93 2.32
N ILE A 573 -34.96 18.20 1.45
CA ILE A 573 -34.95 18.43 0.02
C ILE A 573 -35.68 17.33 -0.73
N TYR A 574 -36.34 17.71 -1.82
CA TYR A 574 -37.04 16.78 -2.68
C TYR A 574 -37.18 17.36 -4.09
N ARG A 575 -37.27 16.48 -5.09
CA ARG A 575 -37.73 16.82 -6.44
C ARG A 575 -39.26 16.88 -6.48
N GLY A 576 -39.80 18.00 -6.95
CA GLY A 576 -41.23 18.22 -7.18
C GLY A 576 -41.75 17.61 -8.49
N THR A 577 -43.07 17.61 -8.69
CA THR A 577 -43.67 17.15 -9.97
C THR A 577 -43.36 18.05 -11.16
N ASP A 578 -42.85 19.25 -10.90
CA ASP A 578 -42.27 20.19 -11.87
C ASP A 578 -40.80 19.86 -12.22
N ASN A 579 -40.24 18.81 -11.62
CA ASN A 579 -38.82 18.42 -11.70
C ASN A 579 -37.84 19.44 -11.12
N HIS A 580 -38.33 20.45 -10.39
CA HIS A 580 -37.46 21.35 -9.63
C HIS A 580 -37.03 20.69 -8.32
N ILE A 581 -35.88 21.10 -7.80
CA ILE A 581 -35.43 20.76 -6.45
C ILE A 581 -36.00 21.80 -5.49
N HIS A 582 -36.83 21.35 -4.55
CA HIS A 582 -37.42 22.16 -3.50
C HIS A 582 -36.77 21.84 -2.16
N GLU A 583 -36.64 22.86 -1.32
CA GLU A 583 -36.14 22.80 0.04
C GLU A 583 -37.24 23.23 1.00
N LEU A 584 -37.46 22.42 2.03
CA LEU A 584 -38.14 22.81 3.26
C LEU A 584 -37.07 22.99 4.33
N TRP A 585 -37.00 24.15 4.97
CA TRP A 585 -35.98 24.41 5.99
C TRP A 585 -36.61 24.98 7.27
N PHE A 586 -35.98 24.68 8.40
CA PHE A 586 -36.49 25.01 9.73
C PHE A 586 -35.50 25.83 10.54
N ASN A 587 -35.98 26.95 11.11
CA ASN A 587 -35.27 27.80 12.07
C ASN A 587 -36.15 28.24 13.26
N GLY A 588 -37.13 27.41 13.62
CA GLY A 588 -38.23 27.74 14.53
C GLY A 588 -39.59 27.81 13.84
N ALA A 589 -39.61 27.95 12.52
CA ALA A 589 -40.76 27.70 11.66
C ALA A 589 -40.28 27.01 10.37
N TRP A 590 -41.17 26.26 9.72
CA TRP A 590 -40.91 25.67 8.42
C TRP A 590 -41.10 26.71 7.30
N HIS A 591 -40.16 26.73 6.37
CA HIS A 591 -40.12 27.61 5.22
C HIS A 591 -39.91 26.79 3.95
N HIS A 592 -40.33 27.32 2.80
CA HIS A 592 -40.14 26.70 1.48
C HIS A 592 -39.24 27.57 0.61
N ASN A 593 -38.40 26.92 -0.19
CA ASN A 593 -37.55 27.54 -1.20
C ASN A 593 -37.44 26.64 -2.44
N ASP A 594 -37.53 27.23 -3.63
CA ASP A 594 -37.27 26.52 -4.90
C ASP A 594 -35.78 26.71 -5.26
N LEU A 595 -34.98 25.68 -5.00
CA LEU A 595 -33.53 25.74 -5.18
C LEU A 595 -33.15 25.83 -6.65
N THR A 596 -33.91 25.19 -7.54
CA THR A 596 -33.67 25.24 -8.99
C THR A 596 -33.75 26.68 -9.48
N VAL A 597 -34.77 27.43 -9.03
CA VAL A 597 -34.92 28.86 -9.37
C VAL A 597 -33.87 29.72 -8.65
N ALA A 598 -33.65 29.48 -7.35
CA ALA A 598 -32.71 30.25 -6.54
C ALA A 598 -31.26 30.16 -7.08
N ALA A 599 -30.88 29.01 -7.63
CA ALA A 599 -29.58 28.75 -8.27
C ALA A 599 -29.54 29.16 -9.76
N ALA A 600 -30.19 30.28 -10.11
CA ALA A 600 -30.20 30.85 -11.45
C ALA A 600 -30.80 29.96 -12.57
N ASN A 601 -31.90 29.26 -12.26
CA ASN A 601 -32.57 28.30 -13.16
C ASN A 601 -31.64 27.16 -13.58
N ALA A 602 -31.13 26.43 -12.59
CA ALA A 602 -30.36 25.22 -12.80
C ALA A 602 -31.14 24.20 -13.66
N PRO A 603 -30.47 23.25 -14.34
CA PRO A 603 -31.15 22.18 -15.07
C PRO A 603 -32.10 21.39 -14.18
N VAL A 604 -33.26 20.99 -14.71
CA VAL A 604 -34.27 20.24 -13.94
C VAL A 604 -33.79 18.82 -13.63
N ALA A 605 -34.20 18.31 -12.48
CA ALA A 605 -33.76 17.03 -11.95
C ALA A 605 -34.52 15.84 -12.55
N ALA A 606 -33.81 14.73 -12.72
CA ALA A 606 -34.37 13.43 -13.14
C ALA A 606 -34.25 12.36 -12.04
N SER A 607 -33.37 12.56 -11.05
CA SER A 607 -33.18 11.69 -9.88
C SER A 607 -33.87 12.20 -8.62
N ASP A 608 -33.79 11.41 -7.56
CA ASP A 608 -33.91 11.91 -6.20
C ASP A 608 -32.66 12.76 -5.85
N PRO A 609 -32.81 13.83 -5.04
CA PRO A 609 -31.67 14.65 -4.62
C PRO A 609 -30.98 14.09 -3.36
N CYS A 610 -29.69 14.40 -3.20
CA CYS A 610 -28.93 14.10 -1.99
C CYS A 610 -28.29 15.39 -1.44
N GLY A 611 -28.49 15.65 -0.14
CA GLY A 611 -27.99 16.84 0.54
C GLY A 611 -26.87 16.49 1.52
N TYR A 612 -25.82 17.32 1.56
CA TYR A 612 -24.74 17.21 2.53
C TYR A 612 -24.14 18.59 2.83
N THR A 613 -23.42 18.70 3.95
CA THR A 613 -22.71 19.92 4.35
C THR A 613 -21.20 19.71 4.27
N TRP A 614 -20.47 20.79 4.03
CA TRP A 614 -19.02 20.78 4.06
C TRP A 614 -18.48 21.83 5.02
N ASP A 615 -17.99 21.36 6.17
CA ASP A 615 -17.61 22.23 7.29
C ASP A 615 -16.34 23.05 7.04
N VAL A 616 -15.50 22.63 6.08
CA VAL A 616 -14.25 23.31 5.74
C VAL A 616 -14.53 24.72 5.21
N ASP A 617 -15.46 24.84 4.27
CA ASP A 617 -15.85 26.14 3.68
C ASP A 617 -17.21 26.63 4.18
N LYS A 618 -17.85 25.90 5.10
CA LYS A 618 -19.15 26.22 5.71
C LYS A 618 -20.27 26.35 4.68
N THR A 619 -20.29 25.42 3.74
CA THR A 619 -21.23 25.41 2.62
C THR A 619 -22.22 24.25 2.74
N GLN A 620 -23.40 24.44 2.15
CA GLN A 620 -24.39 23.38 1.95
C GLN A 620 -24.37 22.96 0.49
N HIS A 621 -24.67 21.69 0.22
CA HIS A 621 -24.62 21.11 -1.11
C HIS A 621 -25.84 20.20 -1.33
N VAL A 622 -26.42 20.30 -2.52
CA VAL A 622 -27.50 19.44 -3.00
C VAL A 622 -27.12 18.93 -4.38
N ILE A 623 -26.94 17.61 -4.49
CA ILE A 623 -26.57 16.97 -5.74
C ILE A 623 -27.73 16.19 -6.33
N TYR A 624 -27.80 16.16 -7.66
CA TYR A 624 -28.82 15.41 -8.39
C TYR A 624 -28.35 15.11 -9.81
N ARG A 625 -28.95 14.11 -10.44
CA ARG A 625 -28.81 13.84 -11.86
C ARG A 625 -29.84 14.64 -12.65
N GLY A 626 -29.39 15.41 -13.63
CA GLY A 626 -30.25 16.17 -14.54
C GLY A 626 -30.92 15.29 -15.61
N THR A 627 -31.87 15.86 -16.36
CA THR A 627 -32.49 15.17 -17.52
C THR A 627 -31.53 14.91 -18.67
N ASP A 628 -30.36 15.55 -18.66
CA ASP A 628 -29.22 15.33 -19.54
C ASP A 628 -28.27 14.21 -19.05
N ASN A 629 -28.60 13.58 -17.91
CA ASN A 629 -27.79 12.59 -17.19
C ASN A 629 -26.46 13.13 -16.62
N HIS A 630 -26.26 14.45 -16.60
CA HIS A 630 -25.14 15.04 -15.88
C HIS A 630 -25.42 15.07 -14.38
N ILE A 631 -24.36 15.07 -13.58
CA ILE A 631 -24.43 15.34 -12.14
C ILE A 631 -24.34 16.85 -11.94
N HIS A 632 -25.38 17.43 -11.35
CA HIS A 632 -25.43 18.83 -10.99
C HIS A 632 -25.36 19.01 -9.48
N GLU A 633 -24.78 20.14 -9.09
CA GLU A 633 -24.67 20.60 -7.72
C GLU A 633 -25.38 21.96 -7.60
N LEU A 634 -26.24 22.07 -6.59
CA LEU A 634 -26.66 23.34 -6.03
C LEU A 634 -25.90 23.54 -4.73
N TRP A 635 -25.15 24.63 -4.58
CA TRP A 635 -24.38 24.88 -3.37
C TRP A 635 -24.65 26.27 -2.80
N PHE A 636 -24.55 26.40 -1.48
CA PHE A 636 -24.90 27.61 -0.73
C PHE A 636 -23.73 28.14 0.09
N ASN A 637 -23.45 29.44 -0.05
CA ASN A 637 -22.48 30.20 0.77
C ASN A 637 -23.01 31.58 1.19
N GLY A 638 -24.33 31.71 1.33
CA GLY A 638 -25.05 32.99 1.50
C GLY A 638 -25.97 33.31 0.31
N ALA A 639 -25.75 32.65 -0.83
CA ALA A 639 -26.69 32.55 -1.94
C ALA A 639 -26.57 31.15 -2.56
N TRP A 640 -27.63 30.71 -3.24
CA TRP A 640 -27.61 29.45 -3.99
C TRP A 640 -26.92 29.65 -5.34
N HIS A 641 -26.07 28.71 -5.68
CA HIS A 641 -25.30 28.65 -6.92
C HIS A 641 -25.49 27.30 -7.59
N HIS A 642 -25.26 27.24 -8.91
CA HIS A 642 -25.31 26.01 -9.69
C HIS A 642 -23.93 25.67 -10.25
N ASN A 643 -23.61 24.39 -10.30
CA ASN A 643 -22.45 23.84 -10.97
C ASN A 643 -22.79 22.51 -11.68
N ASP A 644 -22.20 22.29 -12.85
CA ASP A 644 -22.26 21.01 -13.56
C ASP A 644 -20.99 20.23 -13.24
N LEU A 645 -21.11 19.25 -12.33
CA LEU A 645 -19.96 18.50 -11.83
C LEU A 645 -19.39 17.56 -12.90
N THR A 646 -20.24 17.01 -13.77
CA THR A 646 -19.81 16.17 -14.90
C THR A 646 -18.85 16.94 -15.81
N VAL A 647 -19.18 18.19 -16.13
CA VAL A 647 -18.30 19.06 -16.92
C VAL A 647 -17.11 19.55 -16.11
N ALA A 648 -17.32 20.02 -14.88
CA ALA A 648 -16.26 20.57 -14.02
C ALA A 648 -15.14 19.57 -13.73
N ALA A 649 -15.47 18.28 -13.64
CA ALA A 649 -14.52 17.18 -13.43
C ALA A 649 -13.82 16.69 -14.72
N GLY A 650 -13.98 17.38 -15.85
CA GLY A 650 -13.31 17.06 -17.11
C GLY A 650 -14.11 16.19 -18.07
N ASN A 651 -15.44 16.32 -18.10
CA ASN A 651 -16.37 15.48 -18.86
C ASN A 651 -16.34 14.01 -18.40
N ALA A 652 -16.62 13.82 -17.11
CA ALA A 652 -16.79 12.49 -16.53
C ALA A 652 -17.93 11.70 -17.25
N PRO A 653 -17.95 10.36 -17.19
CA PRO A 653 -19.04 9.57 -17.74
C PRO A 653 -20.40 9.99 -17.17
N ILE A 654 -21.45 10.01 -18.01
CA ILE A 654 -22.79 10.39 -17.58
C ILE A 654 -23.43 9.34 -16.67
N ALA A 655 -24.30 9.78 -15.78
CA ALA A 655 -24.88 8.95 -14.74
C ALA A 655 -26.10 8.15 -15.25
N ALA A 656 -26.17 6.86 -14.87
CA ALA A 656 -27.33 6.00 -15.11
C ALA A 656 -28.32 5.99 -13.94
N LYS A 657 -27.84 6.30 -12.73
CA LYS A 657 -28.60 6.23 -11.47
C LYS A 657 -28.35 7.46 -10.60
N ASP A 658 -29.01 7.48 -9.46
CA ASP A 658 -29.03 8.61 -8.55
C ASP A 658 -27.69 8.71 -7.79
N PRO A 659 -27.11 9.91 -7.64
CA PRO A 659 -25.80 10.07 -7.00
C PRO A 659 -25.91 10.04 -5.46
N GLY A 660 -24.77 9.86 -4.79
CA GLY A 660 -24.63 10.02 -3.34
C GLY A 660 -23.45 10.95 -3.01
N GLY A 661 -23.65 11.87 -2.08
CA GLY A 661 -22.63 12.82 -1.63
C GLY A 661 -22.12 12.46 -0.23
N TYR A 662 -20.82 12.60 -0.01
CA TYR A 662 -20.19 12.46 1.29
C TYR A 662 -18.97 13.37 1.41
N THR A 663 -18.47 13.60 2.62
CA THR A 663 -17.27 14.40 2.85
C THR A 663 -16.24 13.60 3.62
N TRP A 664 -14.97 13.89 3.38
CA TRP A 664 -13.88 13.24 4.09
C TRP A 664 -13.02 14.25 4.84
N SER A 665 -13.11 14.17 6.17
CA SER A 665 -12.52 15.14 7.09
C SER A 665 -10.99 15.07 7.14
N VAL A 666 -10.41 13.89 6.86
CA VAL A 666 -8.97 13.63 6.92
C VAL A 666 -8.24 14.44 5.86
N ASP A 667 -8.68 14.36 4.61
CA ASP A 667 -8.08 15.06 3.46
C ASP A 667 -8.82 16.36 3.10
N LYS A 668 -9.92 16.69 3.81
CA LYS A 668 -10.72 17.90 3.61
C LYS A 668 -11.33 17.97 2.22
N THR A 669 -11.78 16.84 1.71
CA THR A 669 -12.37 16.70 0.38
C THR A 669 -13.89 16.52 0.45
N GLN A 670 -14.55 16.88 -0.65
CA GLN A 670 -15.94 16.51 -0.91
C GLN A 670 -15.97 15.46 -2.00
N HIS A 671 -16.97 14.59 -1.97
CA HIS A 671 -17.06 13.45 -2.88
C HIS A 671 -18.49 13.20 -3.31
N VAL A 672 -18.65 12.81 -4.58
CA VAL A 672 -19.92 12.44 -5.20
C VAL A 672 -19.73 11.15 -5.97
N VAL A 673 -20.43 10.10 -5.55
CA VAL A 673 -20.37 8.78 -6.18
C VAL A 673 -21.64 8.48 -6.96
N TYR A 674 -21.51 7.82 -8.11
CA TYR A 674 -22.64 7.47 -8.96
C TYR A 674 -22.33 6.27 -9.85
N LEU A 675 -23.39 5.59 -10.30
CA LEU A 675 -23.29 4.55 -11.34
C LEU A 675 -23.33 5.22 -12.71
N GLY A 676 -22.30 5.00 -13.54
CA GLY A 676 -22.25 5.48 -14.92
C GLY A 676 -23.07 4.63 -15.89
N THR A 677 -23.37 5.16 -17.08
CA THR A 677 -24.01 4.38 -18.16
C THR A 677 -23.13 3.27 -18.74
N ASP A 678 -21.85 3.29 -18.40
CA ASP A 678 -20.87 2.23 -18.65
C ASP A 678 -20.89 1.12 -17.57
N GLU A 679 -21.81 1.22 -16.61
CA GLU A 679 -22.00 0.27 -15.50
C GLU A 679 -20.85 0.23 -14.49
N HIS A 680 -20.00 1.26 -14.50
CA HIS A 680 -18.92 1.47 -13.54
C HIS A 680 -19.35 2.43 -12.42
N ILE A 681 -18.74 2.26 -11.25
CA ILE A 681 -18.85 3.22 -10.14
C ILE A 681 -17.83 4.33 -10.38
N HIS A 682 -18.33 5.56 -10.48
CA HIS A 682 -17.51 6.76 -10.66
C HIS A 682 -17.58 7.65 -9.42
N GLU A 683 -16.50 8.36 -9.19
CA GLU A 683 -16.37 9.37 -8.15
C GLU A 683 -15.99 10.72 -8.78
N LEU A 684 -16.69 11.77 -8.37
CA LEU A 684 -16.28 13.15 -8.54
C LEU A 684 -15.82 13.67 -7.18
N TRP A 685 -14.61 14.21 -7.09
CA TRP A 685 -14.08 14.69 -5.82
C TRP A 685 -13.49 16.09 -5.92
N PHE A 686 -13.53 16.84 -4.82
CA PHE A 686 -13.15 18.25 -4.77
C PHE A 686 -12.08 18.53 -3.71
N ASN A 687 -11.01 19.22 -4.12
CA ASN A 687 -9.95 19.74 -3.25
C ASN A 687 -9.53 21.20 -3.59
N GLY A 688 -10.45 21.98 -4.14
CA GLY A 688 -10.20 23.28 -4.78
C GLY A 688 -10.43 23.25 -6.29
N ALA A 689 -10.47 22.06 -6.89
CA ALA A 689 -11.01 21.80 -8.22
C ALA A 689 -11.75 20.45 -8.20
N TRP A 690 -12.70 20.29 -9.12
CA TRP A 690 -13.38 19.00 -9.32
C TRP A 690 -12.51 18.07 -10.17
N HIS A 691 -12.46 16.82 -9.75
CA HIS A 691 -11.71 15.74 -10.38
C HIS A 691 -12.62 14.53 -10.56
N HIS A 692 -12.29 13.66 -11.51
CA HIS A 692 -13.00 12.41 -11.79
C HIS A 692 -12.09 11.20 -11.55
N ASN A 693 -12.66 10.15 -10.99
CA ASN A 693 -12.04 8.84 -10.80
C ASN A 693 -13.04 7.72 -11.14
N ASP A 694 -12.59 6.69 -11.86
CA ASP A 694 -13.36 5.47 -12.09
C ASP A 694 -12.98 4.46 -11.01
N LEU A 695 -13.84 4.29 -10.02
CA LEU A 695 -13.57 3.46 -8.84
C LEU A 695 -13.61 1.97 -9.18
N THR A 696 -14.41 1.56 -10.17
CA THR A 696 -14.41 0.17 -10.66
C THR A 696 -13.05 -0.19 -11.23
N VAL A 697 -12.46 0.69 -12.06
CA VAL A 697 -11.11 0.48 -12.60
C VAL A 697 -10.04 0.62 -11.51
N ALA A 698 -10.15 1.62 -10.64
CA ALA A 698 -9.15 1.89 -9.61
C ALA A 698 -9.03 0.77 -8.57
N SER A 699 -10.14 0.08 -8.28
CA SER A 699 -10.19 -1.07 -7.35
C SER A 699 -9.74 -2.39 -7.98
N GLY A 700 -9.59 -2.43 -9.31
CA GLY A 700 -9.38 -3.68 -10.05
C GLY A 700 -10.63 -4.57 -10.09
N GLU A 701 -11.80 -3.99 -9.82
CA GLU A 701 -13.05 -4.73 -9.74
C GLU A 701 -13.60 -5.09 -11.11
N SER A 702 -14.12 -6.32 -11.24
CA SER A 702 -14.67 -6.82 -12.51
C SER A 702 -16.18 -7.03 -12.51
N THR A 703 -16.83 -6.92 -11.35
CA THR A 703 -18.29 -7.04 -11.24
C THR A 703 -18.96 -5.73 -11.63
N LEU A 704 -19.92 -5.85 -12.55
CA LEU A 704 -20.72 -4.73 -13.02
C LEU A 704 -21.75 -4.36 -11.95
N ALA A 705 -21.79 -3.09 -11.60
CA ALA A 705 -22.75 -2.56 -10.64
C ALA A 705 -24.15 -2.50 -11.25
N ALA A 706 -25.17 -2.71 -10.40
CA ALA A 706 -26.58 -2.64 -10.76
C ALA A 706 -27.32 -1.55 -9.97
N GLY A 707 -26.89 -1.32 -8.74
CA GLY A 707 -27.49 -0.40 -7.78
C GLY A 707 -26.81 0.95 -7.69
N GLU A 708 -27.49 1.86 -7.00
CA GLU A 708 -26.98 3.17 -6.58
C GLU A 708 -25.85 3.00 -5.55
N PRO A 709 -24.64 3.53 -5.80
CA PRO A 709 -23.57 3.51 -4.82
C PRO A 709 -23.79 4.52 -3.70
N ARG A 710 -23.29 4.20 -2.50
CA ARG A 710 -23.32 5.11 -1.34
C ARG A 710 -21.94 5.20 -0.72
N GLY A 711 -21.46 6.43 -0.58
CA GLY A 711 -20.19 6.72 0.09
C GLY A 711 -20.39 6.99 1.58
N TYR A 712 -19.44 6.54 2.40
CA TYR A 712 -19.34 6.90 3.81
C TYR A 712 -17.87 6.84 4.26
N THR A 713 -17.58 7.39 5.43
CA THR A 713 -16.22 7.41 5.99
C THR A 713 -16.19 6.72 7.32
N TRP A 714 -15.07 6.04 7.62
CA TRP A 714 -14.88 5.37 8.90
C TRP A 714 -13.65 5.92 9.64
N ASP A 715 -13.89 6.70 10.68
CA ASP A 715 -12.86 7.45 11.41
C ASP A 715 -11.90 6.57 12.22
N VAL A 716 -12.31 5.32 12.54
CA VAL A 716 -11.47 4.36 13.28
C VAL A 716 -10.21 4.03 12.48
N ASP A 717 -10.37 3.85 11.18
CA ASP A 717 -9.33 3.39 10.26
C ASP A 717 -8.88 4.52 9.32
N LYS A 718 -9.58 5.66 9.35
CA LYS A 718 -9.39 6.84 8.49
C LYS A 718 -9.56 6.51 7.00
N THR A 719 -10.52 5.66 6.71
CA THR A 719 -10.80 5.15 5.38
C THR A 719 -12.08 5.75 4.82
N GLU A 720 -12.13 5.86 3.51
CA GLU A 720 -13.35 6.15 2.76
C GLU A 720 -13.86 4.89 2.08
N HIS A 721 -15.18 4.77 1.97
CA HIS A 721 -15.87 3.56 1.55
C HIS A 721 -16.99 3.90 0.58
N VAL A 722 -17.20 3.03 -0.40
CA VAL A 722 -18.30 3.09 -1.36
C VAL A 722 -18.92 1.71 -1.47
N ILE A 723 -20.16 1.58 -1.00
CA ILE A 723 -20.91 0.33 -1.10
C ILE A 723 -21.92 0.38 -2.23
N PHE A 724 -22.14 -0.76 -2.87
CA PHE A 724 -23.07 -0.89 -3.98
C PHE A 724 -23.58 -2.32 -4.13
N ARG A 725 -24.69 -2.47 -4.84
CA ARG A 725 -25.21 -3.78 -5.24
C ARG A 725 -24.75 -4.15 -6.65
N GLY A 726 -24.20 -5.35 -6.81
CA GLY A 726 -23.85 -5.91 -8.12
C GLY A 726 -25.03 -6.56 -8.83
N LYS A 727 -24.85 -6.84 -10.13
CA LYS A 727 -25.89 -7.50 -10.97
C LYS A 727 -26.27 -8.91 -10.52
N ASP A 728 -25.44 -9.55 -9.72
CA ASP A 728 -25.69 -10.86 -9.12
C ASP A 728 -26.50 -10.78 -7.81
N GLY A 729 -26.86 -9.57 -7.39
CA GLY A 729 -27.61 -9.32 -6.16
C GLY A 729 -26.74 -9.31 -4.91
N ARG A 730 -25.42 -9.37 -5.02
CA ARG A 730 -24.51 -9.25 -3.87
C ARG A 730 -24.21 -7.79 -3.54
N ILE A 731 -23.88 -7.56 -2.28
CA ILE A 731 -23.37 -6.30 -1.76
C ILE A 731 -21.85 -6.30 -1.80
N TYR A 732 -21.31 -5.23 -2.35
CA TYR A 732 -19.89 -4.98 -2.54
C TYR A 732 -19.48 -3.68 -1.89
N GLU A 733 -18.21 -3.61 -1.52
CA GLU A 733 -17.56 -2.45 -0.92
C GLU A 733 -16.27 -2.15 -1.69
N LEU A 734 -16.07 -0.87 -1.98
CA LEU A 734 -14.76 -0.32 -2.33
C LEU A 734 -14.27 0.52 -1.16
N TRP A 735 -12.98 0.45 -0.80
CA TRP A 735 -12.42 1.32 0.24
C TRP A 735 -10.99 1.76 -0.03
N LEU A 736 -10.60 2.93 0.48
CA LEU A 736 -9.25 3.50 0.37
C LEU A 736 -8.63 3.81 1.73
#